data_AF-A0A409WLD4-F1
#
_entry.id   AF-A0A409WLD4-F1
#
_cell.length_a   1.000
_cell.length_b   1.000
_cell.length_c   1.000
_cell.angle_alpha   90.00
_cell.angle_beta   90.00
_cell.angle_gamma   90.00
#
_symmetry.space_group_name_H-M   'P 1'
#
loop_
_entity.id
_entity.type
_entity.pdbx_description
1 polymer ?
#
loop_
_entity_poly.entity_id
_entity_poly.type
_entity_poly.pdbx_seq_one_letter_code
_entity_poly.pdbx_strand_id
1 'polypeptide(L)'
;MLAAAFQIGKVAPRACIRNFSTPAQNYIASLRRGWRTPLWNLVHSLRQPQDPNNIYDILRDNQLSSKQFDVWARILQQPDIAQAVQVVQSAGFRIRLSQPGDGRPPVPPLPPWALLSIVAHLVKTPNDASGPLMELVFSHLESVPPEIQGPLLVLTAHHLAQHNLLVPLQRVMNAFLAALLPKRDQEAQFNAFLRALSRMPFRSGEGTMNALIILQTMDDRALRVAPDTYRMLLNEDFATLPLARRLFVRVMKQENFAPPPKLLEAFLRVVTKHGREDLALKFYEAIQRTTSGANAGVDPKDADTAYKARFRAKTLMLNSFDKRTEALNFIDSVSSTSSSLPFTTTTSLPPSRSPTTSSDPKYPSLSSYNETSAFHIAAKDHTVSVHRLISIFLSLPSAPTIVTYTILIRGLLARGAYPKAEVWWLKLAKQASITMDRHALVAGVQALIRNGKPDVGFMYLEKYVKKSHEVQIPSPPPAASPAPAPSPHTPPTPTTQRLLPAPGENSIELTTISVNEILVSLNRISRPDVVFRLFTHMNVLYSTPPNSATLSILLQAARMATRKDDEDALAGVFAKIKLLDPFKRTRMMLRNTDADADADADDAAAVDERTQERARAVNDILSCVGHPSRGALRRYVNGANWTGVEPLEFGRRVFLQALFGRAAASGMPVYERVLQVRAPAAAVRAAYDSPPSFIPSAPTPYVFVPPEPSSKSTAASTSTPAYTLLTASGTSHFPSISLTNNNVLNYIQLLCVGNRVAEVPLVLAWARELGVQPSRSTLALALVVWSEVSQMAPLVALWQGRKDKAVQKAEGQDQGQGQGMGKGEGKKEQQPKPESDPDMEEGGEYGRLVRWIRGWVGEERMPMAEDIQKWRIVVHKMRTGSAYDAAGDGFTQAETAARGEGMDDEDEGEDDD
;
A
#
# COMPACT_ATOMS: atom_id res chain seq x y z
N MET A 1 3.51 27.27 -51.38
CA MET A 1 3.68 27.65 -49.95
C MET A 1 3.01 26.67 -48.97
N LEU A 2 1.75 26.24 -49.15
CA LEU A 2 1.12 25.19 -48.32
C LEU A 2 1.85 23.82 -48.36
N ALA A 3 2.48 23.47 -49.49
CA ALA A 3 3.32 22.28 -49.60
C ALA A 3 4.72 22.41 -48.92
N ALA A 4 5.22 23.64 -48.70
CA ALA A 4 6.50 23.89 -48.03
C ALA A 4 6.35 23.82 -46.49
N ALA A 5 5.19 24.18 -45.95
CA ALA A 5 4.82 23.90 -44.55
C ALA A 5 4.72 22.37 -44.29
N PHE A 6 4.44 21.58 -45.33
CA PHE A 6 4.34 20.12 -45.25
C PHE A 6 5.71 19.40 -45.11
N GLN A 7 6.83 20.05 -45.44
CA GLN A 7 8.18 19.47 -45.25
C GLN A 7 8.78 19.77 -43.88
N ILE A 8 8.48 20.92 -43.27
CA ILE A 8 8.96 21.26 -41.92
C ILE A 8 8.24 20.40 -40.86
N GLY A 9 7.01 19.93 -41.13
CA GLY A 9 6.27 18.99 -40.28
C GLY A 9 6.75 17.52 -40.33
N LYS A 10 7.65 17.15 -41.24
CA LYS A 10 8.21 15.78 -41.31
C LYS A 10 9.43 15.57 -40.40
N VAL A 11 10.02 16.63 -39.85
CA VAL A 11 11.20 16.57 -38.98
C VAL A 11 10.85 16.66 -37.49
N ALA A 12 9.57 16.80 -37.14
CA ALA A 12 9.16 16.57 -35.76
C ALA A 12 9.46 15.09 -35.43
N PRO A 13 10.33 14.80 -34.45
CA PRO A 13 10.66 13.44 -34.12
C PRO A 13 9.35 12.74 -33.79
N ARG A 14 9.02 11.69 -34.55
CA ARG A 14 8.09 10.65 -34.12
C ARG A 14 8.72 9.96 -32.92
N ALA A 15 8.80 10.68 -31.79
CA ALA A 15 9.12 10.11 -30.51
C ALA A 15 8.00 9.10 -30.27
N CYS A 16 8.33 7.82 -30.48
CA CYS A 16 7.45 6.69 -30.30
C CYS A 16 6.90 6.69 -28.87
N ILE A 17 5.78 7.38 -28.65
CA ILE A 17 4.95 7.20 -27.47
C ILE A 17 4.43 5.77 -27.58
N ARG A 18 5.10 4.81 -26.92
CA ARG A 18 4.71 3.40 -26.91
C ARG A 18 3.22 3.30 -26.55
N ASN A 19 2.50 2.51 -27.35
CA ASN A 19 1.07 2.22 -27.24
C ASN A 19 0.75 1.35 -26.01
N PHE A 20 1.08 1.80 -24.81
CA PHE A 20 0.36 1.30 -23.64
C PHE A 20 -1.01 1.95 -23.68
N SER A 21 -2.04 1.14 -23.99
CA SER A 21 -3.44 1.50 -23.75
C SER A 21 -3.55 1.85 -22.27
N THR A 22 -3.44 3.14 -21.93
CA THR A 22 -3.63 3.56 -20.56
C THR A 22 -5.12 3.43 -20.27
N PRO A 23 -5.54 2.91 -19.11
CA PRO A 23 -6.96 2.75 -18.85
C PRO A 23 -7.74 4.09 -18.85
N ALA A 24 -7.05 5.23 -18.70
CA ALA A 24 -7.56 6.56 -19.03
C ALA A 24 -8.02 6.68 -20.49
N GLN A 25 -7.29 6.12 -21.46
CA GLN A 25 -7.72 6.06 -22.86
C GLN A 25 -8.95 5.19 -23.05
N ASN A 26 -9.08 4.08 -22.33
CA ASN A 26 -10.28 3.25 -22.41
C ASN A 26 -11.50 4.03 -21.90
N TYR A 27 -11.31 4.88 -20.87
CA TYR A 27 -12.35 5.79 -20.41
C TYR A 27 -12.68 6.87 -21.46
N ILE A 28 -11.67 7.52 -22.05
CA ILE A 28 -11.88 8.50 -23.15
C ILE A 28 -12.59 7.86 -24.34
N ALA A 29 -12.22 6.63 -24.72
CA ALA A 29 -12.88 5.87 -25.76
C ALA A 29 -14.33 5.49 -25.38
N SER A 30 -14.62 5.29 -24.10
CA SER A 30 -15.99 5.10 -23.59
C SER A 30 -16.80 6.39 -23.68
N LEU A 31 -16.23 7.53 -23.28
CA LEU A 31 -16.86 8.85 -23.40
C LEU A 31 -17.15 9.20 -24.86
N ARG A 32 -16.17 8.95 -25.75
CA ARG A 32 -16.33 9.12 -27.20
C ARG A 32 -17.52 8.33 -27.74
N ARG A 33 -17.70 7.07 -27.31
CA ARG A 33 -18.82 6.22 -27.74
C ARG A 33 -20.16 6.67 -27.15
N GLY A 34 -20.18 7.12 -25.90
CA GLY A 34 -21.42 7.44 -25.20
C GLY A 34 -21.99 8.82 -25.52
N TRP A 35 -21.14 9.86 -25.58
CA TRP A 35 -21.60 11.24 -25.48
C TRP A 35 -21.69 11.97 -26.83
N ARG A 36 -21.15 11.38 -27.90
CA ARG A 36 -21.13 11.92 -29.28
C ARG A 36 -20.65 13.38 -29.40
N THR A 37 -20.04 13.95 -28.36
CA THR A 37 -19.53 15.31 -28.35
C THR A 37 -18.25 15.39 -29.19
N PRO A 38 -18.11 16.36 -30.11
CA PRO A 38 -16.93 16.49 -30.96
C PRO A 38 -15.63 16.68 -30.15
N LEU A 39 -15.77 17.16 -28.90
CA LEU A 39 -14.69 17.31 -27.91
C LEU A 39 -13.93 16.00 -27.68
N TRP A 40 -14.63 14.88 -27.49
CA TRP A 40 -14.00 13.60 -27.16
C TRP A 40 -13.32 12.96 -28.38
N ASN A 41 -13.78 13.28 -29.59
CA ASN A 41 -13.09 12.92 -30.82
C ASN A 41 -11.74 13.66 -30.91
N LEU A 42 -11.72 14.95 -30.56
CA LEU A 42 -10.49 15.74 -30.53
C LEU A 42 -9.48 15.19 -29.52
N VAL A 43 -9.86 15.03 -28.24
CA VAL A 43 -8.95 14.53 -27.19
C VAL A 43 -8.38 13.15 -27.51
N HIS A 44 -9.18 12.28 -28.14
CA HIS A 44 -8.72 10.97 -28.60
C HIS A 44 -7.73 11.09 -29.78
N SER A 45 -8.05 11.89 -30.80
CA SER A 45 -7.23 12.00 -32.02
C SER A 45 -5.89 12.70 -31.79
N LEU A 46 -5.79 13.58 -30.79
CA LEU A 46 -4.55 14.28 -30.47
C LEU A 46 -3.40 13.36 -29.99
N ARG A 47 -3.71 12.20 -29.39
CA ARG A 47 -2.66 11.26 -28.96
C ARG A 47 -2.19 10.32 -30.05
N GLN A 48 -3.08 9.92 -30.95
CA GLN A 48 -2.75 9.03 -32.07
C GLN A 48 -3.24 9.68 -33.36
N PRO A 49 -2.40 10.53 -33.99
CA PRO A 49 -2.65 11.03 -35.33
C PRO A 49 -2.59 9.85 -36.31
N GLN A 50 -3.71 9.13 -36.46
CA GLN A 50 -3.82 8.04 -37.44
C GLN A 50 -3.80 8.62 -38.86
N ASP A 51 -4.40 9.80 -39.04
CA ASP A 51 -4.40 10.55 -40.29
C ASP A 51 -4.29 12.05 -39.99
N PRO A 52 -3.21 12.73 -40.42
CA PRO A 52 -3.07 14.17 -40.23
C PRO A 52 -4.18 14.98 -40.93
N ASN A 53 -4.81 14.45 -42.00
CA ASN A 53 -5.92 15.13 -42.66
C ASN A 53 -7.18 15.14 -41.80
N ASN A 54 -7.41 14.08 -41.03
CA ASN A 54 -8.57 13.97 -40.12
C ASN A 54 -8.49 14.97 -38.94
N ILE A 55 -7.29 15.39 -38.53
CA ILE A 55 -7.14 16.38 -37.44
C ILE A 55 -7.77 17.72 -37.84
N TYR A 56 -7.64 18.16 -39.09
CA TYR A 56 -8.20 19.44 -39.53
C TYR A 56 -9.74 19.43 -39.53
N ASP A 57 -10.36 18.33 -39.96
CA ASP A 57 -11.81 18.17 -39.90
C ASP A 57 -12.30 18.18 -38.45
N ILE A 58 -11.61 17.48 -37.54
CA ILE A 58 -11.96 17.47 -36.12
C ILE A 58 -11.76 18.84 -35.46
N LEU A 59 -10.72 19.60 -35.84
CA LEU A 59 -10.52 20.96 -35.36
C LEU A 59 -11.65 21.89 -35.87
N ARG A 60 -12.06 21.74 -37.13
CA ARG A 60 -13.20 22.48 -37.72
C ARG A 60 -14.50 22.16 -36.99
N ASP A 61 -14.76 20.88 -36.69
CA ASP A 61 -15.96 20.45 -35.96
C ASP A 61 -16.03 21.00 -34.53
N ASN A 62 -14.88 21.33 -33.93
CA ASN A 62 -14.78 21.98 -32.62
C ASN A 62 -14.61 23.50 -32.71
N GLN A 63 -14.73 24.10 -33.90
CA GLN A 63 -14.58 25.55 -34.15
C GLN A 63 -13.22 26.12 -33.72
N LEU A 64 -12.15 25.32 -33.82
CA LEU A 64 -10.79 25.73 -33.43
C LEU A 64 -10.01 26.23 -34.65
N SER A 65 -9.46 27.46 -34.54
CA SER A 65 -8.56 27.97 -35.57
C SER A 65 -7.20 27.27 -35.50
N SER A 66 -6.55 27.07 -36.66
CA SER A 66 -5.20 26.49 -36.73
C SER A 66 -4.20 27.26 -35.87
N LYS A 67 -4.29 28.59 -35.84
CA LYS A 67 -3.42 29.45 -35.03
C LYS A 67 -3.57 29.19 -33.53
N GLN A 68 -4.79 28.98 -33.05
CA GLN A 68 -5.02 28.62 -31.66
C GLN A 68 -4.45 27.23 -31.37
N PHE A 69 -4.64 26.28 -32.28
CA PHE A 69 -4.10 24.94 -32.13
C PHE A 69 -2.57 24.93 -32.04
N ASP A 70 -1.87 25.74 -32.85
CA ASP A 70 -0.40 25.82 -32.84
C ASP A 70 0.18 26.26 -31.48
N VAL A 71 -0.54 27.09 -30.73
CA VAL A 71 -0.14 27.49 -29.36
C VAL A 71 -0.21 26.29 -28.43
N TRP A 72 -1.30 25.53 -28.48
CA TRP A 72 -1.50 24.36 -27.63
C TRP A 72 -0.68 23.15 -28.06
N ALA A 73 -0.36 23.02 -29.35
CA ALA A 73 0.49 21.95 -29.86
C ALA A 73 1.86 21.96 -29.18
N ARG A 74 2.45 23.15 -28.92
CA ARG A 74 3.72 23.27 -28.18
C ARG A 74 3.62 22.80 -26.74
N ILE A 75 2.48 23.03 -26.09
CA ILE A 75 2.20 22.60 -24.71
C ILE A 75 1.96 21.08 -24.66
N LEU A 76 1.24 20.53 -25.64
CA LEU A 76 0.94 19.10 -25.72
C LEU A 76 2.15 18.25 -26.15
N GLN A 77 3.16 18.86 -26.77
CA GLN A 77 4.42 18.22 -27.12
C GLN A 77 5.39 18.10 -25.93
N GLN A 78 5.07 18.70 -24.78
CA GLN A 78 5.90 18.59 -23.59
C GLN A 78 5.96 17.13 -23.09
N PRO A 79 7.11 16.68 -22.55
CA PRO A 79 7.29 15.31 -22.13
C PRO A 79 6.47 14.95 -20.88
N ASP A 80 6.15 15.92 -20.02
CA ASP A 80 5.39 15.71 -18.79
C ASP A 80 4.47 16.91 -18.48
N ILE A 81 3.58 16.71 -17.51
CA ILE A 81 2.63 17.73 -17.09
C ILE A 81 3.29 18.91 -16.37
N ALA A 82 4.43 18.71 -15.69
CA ALA A 82 5.08 19.77 -14.94
C ALA A 82 5.64 20.83 -15.90
N GLN A 83 6.33 20.39 -16.95
CA GLN A 83 6.81 21.25 -18.04
C GLN A 83 5.64 21.87 -18.81
N ALA A 84 4.58 21.11 -19.09
CA ALA A 84 3.38 21.66 -19.71
C ALA A 84 2.75 22.79 -18.88
N VAL A 85 2.64 22.60 -17.56
CA VAL A 85 2.14 23.61 -16.61
C VAL A 85 3.05 24.85 -16.60
N GLN A 86 4.37 24.69 -16.64
CA GLN A 86 5.31 25.81 -16.71
C GLN A 86 5.18 26.60 -18.02
N VAL A 87 5.04 25.91 -19.16
CA VAL A 87 4.81 26.55 -20.47
C VAL A 87 3.45 27.25 -20.51
N VAL A 88 2.41 26.68 -19.89
CA VAL A 88 1.10 27.32 -19.77
C VAL A 88 1.19 28.59 -18.92
N GLN A 89 1.96 28.57 -17.82
CA GLN A 89 2.21 29.75 -16.99
C GLN A 89 3.00 30.83 -17.74
N SER A 90 4.04 30.45 -18.50
CA SER A 90 4.83 31.41 -19.28
C SER A 90 4.04 32.01 -20.45
N ALA A 91 3.06 31.26 -20.99
CA ALA A 91 2.10 31.76 -21.96
C ALA A 91 1.04 32.71 -21.36
N GLY A 92 1.10 33.00 -20.05
CA GLY A 92 0.24 33.97 -19.38
C GLY A 92 -1.07 33.39 -18.82
N PHE A 93 -1.27 32.07 -18.83
CA PHE A 93 -2.44 31.43 -18.23
C PHE A 93 -2.21 31.18 -16.73
N ARG A 94 -3.27 31.31 -15.93
CA ARG A 94 -3.21 31.24 -14.47
C ARG A 94 -3.47 29.82 -13.99
N ILE A 95 -2.48 29.19 -13.36
CA ILE A 95 -2.62 27.85 -12.75
C ILE A 95 -2.62 27.90 -11.22
N ARG A 96 -2.07 28.95 -10.60
CA ARG A 96 -2.12 29.10 -9.14
C ARG A 96 -3.41 29.78 -8.70
N LEU A 97 -4.02 29.22 -7.66
CA LEU A 97 -5.05 29.88 -6.84
C LEU A 97 -4.42 31.12 -6.22
N SER A 98 -4.33 32.23 -6.97
CA SER A 98 -3.86 33.48 -6.36
C SER A 98 -4.85 33.85 -5.27
N GLN A 99 -4.30 34.26 -4.13
CA GLN A 99 -5.10 34.64 -2.99
C GLN A 99 -6.13 35.69 -3.41
N PRO A 100 -7.39 35.57 -2.95
CA PRO A 100 -8.42 36.55 -3.25
C PRO A 100 -7.93 37.93 -2.75
N GLY A 101 -7.51 38.80 -3.67
CA GLY A 101 -6.96 40.12 -3.33
C GLY A 101 -5.91 40.69 -4.29
N ASP A 102 -5.31 39.89 -5.17
CA ASP A 102 -4.16 40.34 -5.99
C ASP A 102 -4.43 41.44 -7.04
N GLY A 103 -5.67 41.93 -7.19
CA GLY A 103 -6.02 43.08 -8.05
C GLY A 103 -5.73 42.93 -9.56
N ARG A 104 -5.17 41.80 -9.99
CA ARG A 104 -4.86 41.52 -11.39
C ARG A 104 -6.12 41.20 -12.19
N PRO A 105 -6.21 41.63 -13.46
CA PRO A 105 -7.36 41.37 -14.30
C PRO A 105 -7.62 39.86 -14.46
N PRO A 106 -8.88 39.45 -14.67
CA PRO A 106 -9.25 38.04 -14.86
C PRO A 106 -8.54 37.48 -16.09
N VAL A 107 -7.64 36.54 -15.87
CA VAL A 107 -6.91 35.82 -16.92
C VAL A 107 -7.88 34.86 -17.61
N PRO A 108 -7.83 34.71 -18.95
CA PRO A 108 -8.71 33.78 -19.66
C PRO A 108 -8.50 32.33 -19.18
N PRO A 109 -9.58 31.55 -18.97
CA PRO A 109 -9.48 30.15 -18.57
C PRO A 109 -8.88 29.28 -19.69
N LEU A 110 -8.25 28.17 -19.31
CA LEU A 110 -7.79 27.19 -20.30
C LEU A 110 -8.98 26.60 -21.08
N PRO A 111 -8.86 26.43 -22.42
CA PRO A 111 -9.85 25.71 -23.20
C PRO A 111 -10.06 24.29 -22.66
N PRO A 112 -11.31 23.83 -22.45
CA PRO A 112 -11.59 22.55 -21.83
C PRO A 112 -10.94 21.34 -22.54
N TRP A 113 -10.84 21.39 -23.87
CA TRP A 113 -10.22 20.33 -24.66
C TRP A 113 -8.70 20.22 -24.41
N ALA A 114 -8.02 21.34 -24.21
CA ALA A 114 -6.59 21.39 -23.94
C ALA A 114 -6.31 20.87 -22.53
N LEU A 115 -7.12 21.31 -21.55
CA LEU A 115 -7.08 20.82 -20.18
C LEU A 115 -7.26 19.29 -20.11
N LEU A 116 -8.31 18.76 -20.74
CA LEU A 116 -8.57 17.32 -20.80
C LEU A 116 -7.41 16.55 -21.46
N SER A 117 -6.80 17.12 -22.51
CA SER A 117 -5.70 16.50 -23.24
C SER A 117 -4.42 16.45 -22.41
N ILE A 118 -4.11 17.53 -21.67
CA ILE A 118 -2.97 17.59 -20.74
C ILE A 118 -3.15 16.54 -19.64
N VAL A 119 -4.32 16.54 -18.98
CA VAL A 119 -4.62 15.60 -17.88
C VAL A 119 -4.56 14.16 -18.36
N ALA A 120 -5.13 13.85 -19.52
CA ALA A 120 -5.23 12.49 -20.04
C ALA A 120 -3.88 11.87 -20.46
N HIS A 121 -2.95 12.69 -20.94
CA HIS A 121 -1.79 12.19 -21.70
C HIS A 121 -0.43 12.56 -21.10
N LEU A 122 -0.33 13.63 -20.31
CA LEU A 122 0.95 14.14 -19.80
C LEU A 122 1.27 13.71 -18.36
N VAL A 123 0.34 13.05 -17.67
CA VAL A 123 0.57 12.53 -16.32
C VAL A 123 1.24 11.16 -16.40
N LYS A 124 2.51 11.06 -16.02
CA LYS A 124 3.31 9.84 -16.09
C LYS A 124 3.79 9.35 -14.73
N THR A 125 4.11 10.28 -13.84
CA THR A 125 4.73 9.99 -12.54
C THR A 125 3.76 10.24 -11.37
N PRO A 126 3.99 9.65 -10.18
CA PRO A 126 3.24 10.02 -8.99
C PRO A 126 3.42 11.50 -8.59
N ASN A 127 4.55 12.13 -8.93
CA ASN A 127 4.79 13.54 -8.64
C ASN A 127 3.94 14.43 -9.55
N ASP A 128 3.85 14.08 -10.84
CA ASP A 128 2.96 14.70 -11.82
C ASP A 128 1.52 14.72 -11.32
N ALA A 129 1.06 13.59 -10.79
CA ALA A 129 -0.32 13.38 -10.37
C ALA A 129 -0.64 14.06 -9.03
N SER A 130 0.29 14.14 -8.09
CA SER A 130 0.05 14.74 -6.76
C SER A 130 0.20 16.27 -6.73
N GLY A 131 1.04 16.85 -7.58
CA GLY A 131 1.29 18.30 -7.64
C GLY A 131 0.66 18.97 -8.86
N PRO A 132 1.36 19.04 -10.01
CA PRO A 132 0.94 19.83 -11.17
C PRO A 132 -0.47 19.49 -11.68
N LEU A 133 -0.85 18.20 -11.69
CA LEU A 133 -2.20 17.76 -12.04
C LEU A 133 -3.26 18.39 -11.13
N MET A 134 -3.04 18.31 -9.81
CA MET A 134 -3.99 18.82 -8.81
C MET A 134 -4.11 20.35 -8.90
N GLU A 135 -2.99 21.05 -9.05
CA GLU A 135 -2.99 22.50 -9.24
C GLU A 135 -3.77 22.90 -10.50
N LEU A 136 -3.51 22.22 -11.61
CA LEU A 136 -4.16 22.48 -12.90
C LEU A 136 -5.67 22.22 -12.86
N VAL A 137 -6.09 21.09 -12.28
CA VAL A 137 -7.51 20.70 -12.21
C VAL A 137 -8.29 21.63 -11.29
N PHE A 138 -7.81 21.88 -10.07
CA PHE A 138 -8.55 22.68 -9.10
C PHE A 138 -8.54 24.19 -9.40
N SER A 139 -7.54 24.69 -10.13
CA SER A 139 -7.57 26.08 -10.61
C SER A 139 -8.60 26.34 -11.70
N HIS A 140 -8.98 25.30 -12.46
CA HIS A 140 -9.89 25.42 -13.59
C HIS A 140 -11.27 24.82 -13.34
N LEU A 141 -11.46 24.05 -12.27
CA LEU A 141 -12.68 23.30 -12.01
C LEU A 141 -13.95 24.16 -12.06
N GLU A 142 -13.90 25.36 -11.49
CA GLU A 142 -15.03 26.31 -11.46
C GLU A 142 -15.29 26.98 -12.81
N SER A 143 -14.25 27.12 -13.65
CA SER A 143 -14.34 27.75 -14.98
C SER A 143 -14.84 26.78 -16.06
N VAL A 144 -14.75 25.48 -15.81
CA VAL A 144 -15.09 24.42 -16.76
C VAL A 144 -16.60 24.17 -16.76
N PRO A 145 -17.24 24.01 -17.94
CA PRO A 145 -18.67 23.68 -18.03
C PRO A 145 -19.05 22.44 -17.21
N PRO A 146 -20.25 22.41 -16.59
CA PRO A 146 -20.68 21.33 -15.70
C PRO A 146 -20.68 19.95 -16.38
N GLU A 147 -20.85 19.89 -17.70
CA GLU A 147 -20.77 18.65 -18.47
C GLU A 147 -19.37 18.04 -18.45
N ILE A 148 -18.33 18.86 -18.32
CA ILE A 148 -16.92 18.43 -18.38
C ILE A 148 -16.33 18.23 -16.98
N GLN A 149 -16.89 18.87 -15.94
CA GLN A 149 -16.42 18.73 -14.56
C GLN A 149 -16.34 17.26 -14.10
N GLY A 150 -17.41 16.49 -14.32
CA GLY A 150 -17.45 15.07 -13.98
C GLY A 150 -16.36 14.25 -14.67
N PRO A 151 -16.29 14.22 -16.01
CA PRO A 151 -15.22 13.55 -16.76
C PRO A 151 -13.80 13.98 -16.36
N LEU A 152 -13.58 15.27 -16.10
CA LEU A 152 -12.28 15.79 -15.64
C LEU A 152 -11.88 15.21 -14.28
N LEU A 153 -12.81 15.19 -13.32
CA LEU A 153 -12.59 14.62 -12.00
C LEU A 153 -12.41 13.09 -12.05
N VAL A 154 -13.13 12.38 -12.93
CA VAL A 154 -12.94 10.94 -13.14
C VAL A 154 -11.57 10.62 -13.74
N LEU A 155 -11.12 11.40 -14.74
CA LEU A 155 -9.77 11.26 -15.30
C LEU A 155 -8.69 11.53 -14.24
N THR A 156 -8.87 12.58 -13.45
CA THR A 156 -7.96 12.91 -12.34
C THR A 156 -7.91 11.77 -11.32
N ALA A 157 -9.07 11.26 -10.90
CA ALA A 157 -9.17 10.11 -10.00
C ALA A 157 -8.49 8.87 -10.58
N HIS A 158 -8.55 8.68 -11.90
CA HIS A 158 -7.87 7.57 -12.57
C HIS A 158 -6.35 7.61 -12.40
N HIS A 159 -5.74 8.77 -12.66
CA HIS A 159 -4.29 8.94 -12.49
C HIS A 159 -3.88 8.82 -11.02
N LEU A 160 -4.64 9.43 -10.11
CA LEU A 160 -4.39 9.32 -8.67
C LEU A 160 -4.50 7.87 -8.17
N ALA A 161 -5.52 7.14 -8.61
CA ALA A 161 -5.71 5.73 -8.27
C ALA A 161 -4.59 4.86 -8.83
N GLN A 162 -4.19 5.06 -10.08
CA GLN A 162 -3.08 4.34 -10.73
C GLN A 162 -1.77 4.48 -9.94
N HIS A 163 -1.51 5.67 -9.38
CA HIS A 163 -0.32 5.96 -8.59
C HIS A 163 -0.52 5.76 -7.07
N ASN A 164 -1.66 5.22 -6.64
CA ASN A 164 -2.01 5.00 -5.23
C ASN A 164 -1.90 6.27 -4.35
N LEU A 165 -2.33 7.41 -4.88
CA LEU A 165 -2.30 8.71 -4.21
C LEU A 165 -3.63 8.96 -3.50
N LEU A 166 -3.81 8.33 -2.34
CA LEU A 166 -5.08 8.33 -1.59
C LEU A 166 -5.47 9.72 -1.08
N VAL A 167 -4.51 10.54 -0.66
CA VAL A 167 -4.79 11.85 -0.06
C VAL A 167 -5.35 12.84 -1.09
N PRO A 168 -4.69 13.09 -2.24
CA PRO A 168 -5.29 13.95 -3.28
C PRO A 168 -6.60 13.37 -3.82
N LEU A 169 -6.74 12.04 -3.86
CA LEU A 169 -7.95 11.37 -4.33
C LEU A 169 -9.17 11.66 -3.46
N GLN A 170 -9.02 11.79 -2.14
CA GLN A 170 -10.10 12.22 -1.26
C GLN A 170 -10.59 13.63 -1.60
N ARG A 171 -9.67 14.55 -1.93
CA ARG A 171 -10.04 15.91 -2.36
C ARG A 171 -10.81 15.89 -3.67
N VAL A 172 -10.37 15.09 -4.65
CA VAL A 172 -11.07 14.90 -5.93
C VAL A 172 -12.44 14.25 -5.73
N MET A 173 -12.56 13.27 -4.83
CA MET A 173 -13.83 12.63 -4.49
C MET A 173 -14.82 13.64 -3.88
N ASN A 174 -14.38 14.45 -2.92
CA ASN A 174 -15.24 15.46 -2.31
C ASN A 174 -15.71 16.50 -3.34
N ALA A 175 -14.81 16.94 -4.22
CA ALA A 175 -15.17 17.80 -5.33
C ALA A 175 -16.17 17.15 -6.29
N PHE A 176 -16.01 15.85 -6.57
CA PHE A 176 -16.92 15.08 -7.44
C PHE A 176 -18.32 14.93 -6.83
N LEU A 177 -18.41 14.67 -5.52
CA LEU A 177 -19.69 14.55 -4.83
C LEU A 177 -20.43 15.90 -4.74
N ALA A 178 -19.68 17.00 -4.63
CA ALA A 178 -20.19 18.37 -4.60
C ALA A 178 -20.53 18.94 -5.99
N ALA A 179 -19.94 18.41 -7.06
CA ALA A 179 -20.17 18.90 -8.42
C ALA A 179 -21.61 18.67 -8.88
N LEU A 180 -22.17 19.67 -9.57
CA LEU A 180 -23.51 19.63 -10.15
C LEU A 180 -23.48 18.86 -11.48
N LEU A 181 -23.52 17.53 -11.39
CA LEU A 181 -23.47 16.66 -12.57
C LEU A 181 -24.84 16.65 -13.29
N PRO A 182 -24.87 16.70 -14.64
CA PRO A 182 -26.10 16.54 -15.40
C PRO A 182 -26.79 15.20 -15.05
N LYS A 183 -28.09 15.24 -14.71
CA LYS A 183 -28.87 14.05 -14.29
C LYS A 183 -28.76 12.89 -15.27
N ARG A 184 -28.73 13.18 -16.58
CA ARG A 184 -28.63 12.19 -17.65
C ARG A 184 -27.35 11.35 -17.57
N ASP A 185 -26.25 11.97 -17.16
CA ASP A 185 -24.92 11.36 -17.22
C ASP A 185 -24.39 10.93 -15.85
N GLN A 186 -25.11 11.30 -14.79
CA GLN A 186 -24.73 11.06 -13.41
C GLN A 186 -24.42 9.58 -13.14
N GLU A 187 -25.31 8.66 -13.52
CA GLU A 187 -25.08 7.22 -13.33
C GLU A 187 -23.80 6.74 -14.02
N ALA A 188 -23.56 7.16 -15.26
CA ALA A 188 -22.38 6.77 -16.03
C ALA A 188 -21.09 7.31 -15.41
N GLN A 189 -21.12 8.56 -14.90
CA GLN A 189 -19.96 9.19 -14.28
C GLN A 189 -19.64 8.59 -12.91
N PHE A 190 -20.63 8.30 -12.07
CA PHE A 190 -20.44 7.59 -10.80
C PHE A 190 -19.84 6.19 -11.02
N ASN A 191 -20.37 5.45 -11.99
CA ASN A 191 -19.81 4.15 -12.38
C ASN A 191 -18.37 4.28 -12.90
N ALA A 192 -18.07 5.31 -13.69
CA ALA A 192 -16.72 5.54 -14.16
C ALA A 192 -15.75 5.92 -13.04
N PHE A 193 -16.21 6.70 -12.05
CA PHE A 193 -15.43 7.04 -10.86
C PHE A 193 -15.12 5.79 -10.03
N LEU A 194 -16.11 4.93 -9.78
CA LEU A 194 -15.90 3.65 -9.08
C LEU A 194 -14.90 2.73 -9.83
N ARG A 195 -14.98 2.69 -11.17
CA ARG A 195 -14.00 1.96 -12.00
C ARG A 195 -12.61 2.60 -11.98
N ALA A 196 -12.50 3.90 -11.74
CA ALA A 196 -11.21 4.56 -11.54
C ALA A 196 -10.63 4.15 -10.17
N LEU A 197 -11.43 4.18 -9.10
CA LEU A 197 -11.01 3.74 -7.76
C LEU A 197 -10.53 2.28 -7.74
N SER A 198 -11.23 1.39 -8.43
CA SER A 198 -10.88 -0.03 -8.46
C SER A 198 -9.54 -0.35 -9.15
N ARG A 199 -8.88 0.65 -9.75
CA ARG A 199 -7.56 0.53 -10.38
C ARG A 199 -6.41 0.76 -9.41
N MET A 200 -6.71 1.07 -8.15
CA MET A 200 -5.66 1.16 -7.15
C MET A 200 -4.89 -0.16 -7.08
N PRO A 201 -3.56 -0.13 -7.23
CA PRO A 201 -2.74 -1.34 -7.28
C PRO A 201 -2.64 -2.05 -5.91
N PHE A 202 -3.10 -1.39 -4.84
CA PHE A 202 -3.00 -1.89 -3.48
C PHE A 202 -4.32 -1.80 -2.76
N ARG A 203 -4.56 -2.81 -1.93
CA ARG A 203 -5.72 -2.89 -1.05
C ARG A 203 -5.55 -1.88 0.07
N SER A 204 -6.33 -0.80 0.01
CA SER A 204 -6.38 0.22 1.06
C SER A 204 -7.77 0.26 1.68
N GLY A 205 -7.82 0.27 3.01
CA GLY A 205 -9.07 0.49 3.76
C GLY A 205 -9.68 1.84 3.41
N GLU A 206 -8.87 2.89 3.24
CA GLU A 206 -9.34 4.21 2.81
C GLU A 206 -9.89 4.18 1.38
N GLY A 207 -9.25 3.44 0.48
CA GLY A 207 -9.74 3.26 -0.88
C GLY A 207 -11.11 2.58 -0.94
N THR A 208 -11.30 1.55 -0.11
CA THR A 208 -12.60 0.92 0.11
C THR A 208 -13.61 1.90 0.69
N MET A 209 -13.23 2.66 1.72
CA MET A 209 -14.13 3.61 2.37
C MET A 209 -14.62 4.67 1.37
N ASN A 210 -13.73 5.19 0.53
CA ASN A 210 -14.08 6.10 -0.55
C ASN A 210 -15.11 5.47 -1.51
N ALA A 211 -14.94 4.20 -1.89
CA ALA A 211 -15.92 3.51 -2.72
C ALA A 211 -17.25 3.29 -2.00
N LEU A 212 -17.25 2.98 -0.70
CA LEU A 212 -18.46 2.84 0.11
C LEU A 212 -19.23 4.16 0.22
N ILE A 213 -18.54 5.29 0.43
CA ILE A 213 -19.16 6.63 0.46
C ILE A 213 -19.84 6.93 -0.89
N ILE A 214 -19.18 6.61 -2.00
CA ILE A 214 -19.76 6.81 -3.34
C ILE A 214 -20.96 5.88 -3.56
N LEU A 215 -20.87 4.61 -3.17
CA LEU A 215 -21.98 3.66 -3.26
C LEU A 215 -23.19 4.12 -2.43
N GLN A 216 -22.94 4.61 -1.21
CA GLN A 216 -23.99 5.19 -0.37
C GLN A 216 -24.62 6.40 -1.04
N THR A 217 -23.81 7.32 -1.59
CA THR A 217 -24.34 8.47 -2.34
C THR A 217 -25.14 8.03 -3.58
N MET A 218 -24.74 6.93 -4.24
CA MET A 218 -25.52 6.35 -5.34
C MET A 218 -26.86 5.79 -4.85
N ASP A 219 -26.91 5.18 -3.67
CA ASP A 219 -28.16 4.70 -3.07
C ASP A 219 -29.09 5.87 -2.73
N ASP A 220 -28.57 6.91 -2.09
CA ASP A 220 -29.31 8.12 -1.73
C ASP A 220 -29.90 8.82 -2.97
N ARG A 221 -29.25 8.67 -4.13
CA ARG A 221 -29.66 9.24 -5.42
C ARG A 221 -30.35 8.21 -6.34
N ALA A 222 -30.63 7.01 -5.86
CA ALA A 222 -31.24 5.90 -6.62
C ALA A 222 -30.54 5.57 -7.96
N LEU A 223 -29.22 5.69 -8.02
CA LEU A 223 -28.40 5.37 -9.19
C LEU A 223 -28.03 3.88 -9.22
N ARG A 224 -28.01 3.28 -10.40
CA ARG A 224 -27.67 1.86 -10.57
C ARG A 224 -26.17 1.64 -10.75
N VAL A 225 -25.67 0.53 -10.23
CA VAL A 225 -24.28 0.11 -10.48
C VAL A 225 -24.24 -0.79 -11.70
N ALA A 226 -23.43 -0.44 -12.68
CA ALA A 226 -23.30 -1.23 -13.89
C ALA A 226 -22.64 -2.60 -13.58
N PRO A 227 -23.06 -3.70 -14.23
CA PRO A 227 -22.51 -5.05 -14.00
C PRO A 227 -20.98 -5.15 -14.08
N ASP A 228 -20.36 -4.42 -15.01
CA ASP A 228 -18.90 -4.40 -15.14
C ASP A 228 -18.20 -3.64 -14.00
N THR A 229 -18.88 -2.66 -13.39
CA THR A 229 -18.36 -1.93 -12.23
C THR A 229 -18.25 -2.85 -11.02
N TYR A 230 -19.23 -3.74 -10.79
CA TYR A 230 -19.13 -4.76 -9.73
C TYR A 230 -17.90 -5.64 -9.88
N ARG A 231 -17.64 -6.13 -11.10
CA ARG A 231 -16.45 -6.97 -11.38
C ARG A 231 -15.15 -6.24 -11.11
N MET A 232 -15.10 -4.94 -11.47
CA MET A 232 -13.92 -4.11 -11.22
C MET A 232 -13.74 -3.85 -9.72
N LEU A 233 -14.81 -3.53 -8.97
CA LEU A 233 -14.74 -3.32 -7.51
C LEU A 233 -14.40 -4.58 -6.73
N LEU A 234 -14.74 -5.77 -7.27
CA LEU A 234 -14.37 -7.07 -6.70
C LEU A 234 -13.01 -7.58 -7.20
N ASN A 235 -12.20 -6.73 -7.84
CA ASN A 235 -10.83 -7.08 -8.18
C ASN A 235 -10.02 -7.39 -6.92
N GLU A 236 -9.18 -8.42 -6.96
CA GLU A 236 -8.47 -8.99 -5.81
C GLU A 236 -7.54 -7.99 -5.10
N ASP A 237 -7.00 -7.03 -5.86
CA ASP A 237 -6.09 -6.00 -5.36
C ASP A 237 -6.82 -4.86 -4.65
N PHE A 238 -8.11 -4.66 -4.90
CA PHE A 238 -8.89 -3.55 -4.36
C PHE A 238 -9.93 -4.00 -3.31
N ALA A 239 -10.58 -5.13 -3.57
CA ALA A 239 -11.74 -5.58 -2.81
C ALA A 239 -11.39 -5.93 -1.36
N THR A 240 -12.21 -5.41 -0.45
CA THR A 240 -12.23 -5.77 0.97
C THR A 240 -13.51 -6.53 1.30
N LEU A 241 -13.50 -7.29 2.41
CA LEU A 241 -14.70 -8.01 2.86
C LEU A 241 -15.91 -7.08 3.10
N PRO A 242 -15.79 -5.90 3.73
CA PRO A 242 -16.91 -4.98 3.90
C PRO A 242 -17.48 -4.48 2.57
N LEU A 243 -16.61 -4.15 1.61
CA LEU A 243 -17.04 -3.75 0.27
C LEU A 243 -17.80 -4.88 -0.43
N ALA A 244 -17.27 -6.10 -0.37
CA ALA A 244 -17.93 -7.27 -0.94
C ALA A 244 -19.29 -7.54 -0.29
N ARG A 245 -19.40 -7.46 1.05
CA ARG A 245 -20.68 -7.60 1.77
C ARG A 245 -21.69 -6.55 1.29
N ARG A 246 -21.30 -5.27 1.24
CA ARG A 246 -22.19 -4.18 0.80
C ARG A 246 -22.65 -4.35 -0.66
N LEU A 247 -21.74 -4.73 -1.55
CA LEU A 247 -22.06 -4.99 -2.96
C LEU A 247 -22.99 -6.19 -3.12
N PHE A 248 -22.79 -7.26 -2.34
CA PHE A 248 -23.64 -8.44 -2.38
C PHE A 248 -25.07 -8.11 -1.94
N VAL A 249 -25.23 -7.41 -0.81
CA VAL A 249 -26.53 -6.96 -0.30
C VAL A 249 -27.25 -6.08 -1.34
N ARG A 250 -26.53 -5.15 -1.98
CA ARG A 250 -27.08 -4.29 -3.02
C ARG A 250 -27.58 -5.08 -4.24
N VAL A 251 -26.76 -6.00 -4.76
CA VAL A 251 -27.12 -6.86 -5.91
C VAL A 251 -28.39 -7.66 -5.62
N MET A 252 -28.49 -8.23 -4.42
CA MET A 252 -29.60 -9.12 -4.04
C MET A 252 -30.87 -8.35 -3.65
N LYS A 253 -30.78 -7.35 -2.76
CA LYS A 253 -31.97 -6.66 -2.19
C LYS A 253 -32.47 -5.51 -3.05
N GLN A 254 -31.58 -4.74 -3.69
CA GLN A 254 -31.97 -3.47 -4.33
C GLN A 254 -32.16 -3.60 -5.84
N GLU A 255 -31.29 -4.37 -6.52
CA GLU A 255 -31.32 -4.46 -7.99
C GLU A 255 -32.06 -5.70 -8.51
N ASN A 256 -32.47 -6.64 -7.64
CA ASN A 256 -33.08 -7.93 -8.01
C ASN A 256 -32.32 -8.65 -9.13
N PHE A 257 -31.00 -8.51 -9.13
CA PHE A 257 -30.13 -8.98 -10.21
C PHE A 257 -29.54 -10.33 -9.86
N ALA A 258 -29.88 -11.38 -10.62
CA ALA A 258 -29.27 -12.70 -10.45
C ALA A 258 -27.77 -12.63 -10.82
N PRO A 259 -26.84 -12.81 -9.86
CA PRO A 259 -25.43 -12.59 -10.11
C PRO A 259 -24.87 -13.64 -11.09
N PRO A 260 -24.17 -13.22 -12.17
CA PRO A 260 -23.59 -14.16 -13.10
C PRO A 260 -22.47 -14.99 -12.44
N PRO A 261 -22.15 -16.20 -12.91
CA PRO A 261 -21.13 -17.07 -12.31
C PRO A 261 -19.77 -16.39 -12.13
N LYS A 262 -19.37 -15.54 -13.08
CA LYS A 262 -18.12 -14.75 -12.99
C LYS A 262 -18.13 -13.76 -11.82
N LEU A 263 -19.29 -13.21 -11.47
CA LEU A 263 -19.45 -12.29 -10.35
C LEU A 263 -19.42 -13.05 -9.02
N LEU A 264 -20.10 -14.20 -8.94
CA LEU A 264 -20.02 -15.10 -7.80
C LEU A 264 -18.59 -15.61 -7.56
N GLU A 265 -17.83 -15.93 -8.62
CA GLU A 265 -16.40 -16.29 -8.52
C GLU A 265 -15.57 -15.15 -7.89
N ALA A 266 -15.87 -13.90 -8.26
CA ALA A 266 -15.19 -12.74 -7.69
C ALA A 266 -15.51 -12.57 -6.19
N PHE A 267 -16.77 -12.73 -5.79
CA PHE A 267 -17.16 -12.76 -4.36
C PHE A 267 -16.44 -13.88 -3.61
N LEU A 268 -16.47 -15.11 -4.16
CA LEU A 268 -15.79 -16.27 -3.58
C LEU A 268 -14.31 -15.97 -3.35
N ARG A 269 -13.61 -15.37 -4.32
CA ARG A 269 -12.20 -15.00 -4.20
C ARG A 269 -11.93 -14.02 -3.06
N VAL A 270 -12.79 -13.02 -2.89
CA VAL A 270 -12.64 -12.05 -1.79
C VAL A 270 -12.87 -12.74 -0.46
N VAL A 271 -13.91 -13.55 -0.34
CA VAL A 271 -14.29 -14.26 0.89
C VAL A 271 -13.24 -15.29 1.30
N THR A 272 -12.74 -16.10 0.36
CA THR A 272 -11.71 -17.12 0.64
C THR A 272 -10.39 -16.49 1.09
N LYS A 273 -10.02 -15.32 0.54
CA LYS A 273 -8.84 -14.54 0.96
C LYS A 273 -8.93 -14.04 2.40
N HIS A 274 -10.12 -13.97 3.00
CA HIS A 274 -10.35 -13.59 4.39
C HIS A 274 -10.57 -14.79 5.32
N GLY A 275 -10.49 -16.03 4.82
CA GLY A 275 -10.70 -17.22 5.65
C GLY A 275 -12.15 -17.41 6.11
N ARG A 276 -13.14 -16.81 5.41
CA ARG A 276 -14.57 -16.99 5.73
C ARG A 276 -15.13 -18.23 5.02
N GLU A 277 -14.82 -19.39 5.58
CA GLU A 277 -15.13 -20.70 4.98
C GLU A 277 -16.64 -20.93 4.78
N ASP A 278 -17.46 -20.48 5.73
CA ASP A 278 -18.92 -20.57 5.74
C ASP A 278 -19.55 -19.87 4.53
N LEU A 279 -19.18 -18.62 4.30
CA LEU A 279 -19.65 -17.83 3.16
C LEU A 279 -19.04 -18.34 1.86
N ALA A 280 -17.79 -18.79 1.87
CA ALA A 280 -17.13 -19.35 0.70
C ALA A 280 -17.87 -20.59 0.18
N LEU A 281 -18.30 -21.48 1.09
CA LEU A 281 -19.09 -22.66 0.72
C LEU A 281 -20.42 -22.26 0.08
N LYS A 282 -21.14 -21.28 0.66
CA LYS A 282 -22.40 -20.76 0.09
C LYS A 282 -22.21 -20.21 -1.33
N PHE A 283 -21.16 -19.44 -1.58
CA PHE A 283 -20.84 -18.93 -2.92
C PHE A 283 -20.43 -20.05 -3.88
N TYR A 284 -19.64 -21.02 -3.42
CA TYR A 284 -19.27 -22.19 -4.21
C TYR A 284 -20.50 -22.99 -4.66
N GLU A 285 -21.42 -23.28 -3.74
CA GLU A 285 -22.67 -23.97 -4.06
C GLU A 285 -23.56 -23.15 -5.02
N ALA A 286 -23.65 -21.83 -4.83
CA ALA A 286 -24.37 -20.96 -5.75
C ALA A 286 -23.78 -21.02 -7.18
N ILE A 287 -22.44 -21.07 -7.31
CA ILE A 287 -21.77 -21.27 -8.61
C ILE A 287 -22.14 -22.63 -9.18
N GLN A 288 -22.12 -23.70 -8.38
CA GLN A 288 -22.50 -25.04 -8.85
C GLN A 288 -23.97 -25.09 -9.30
N ARG A 289 -24.90 -24.51 -8.54
CA ARG A 289 -26.34 -24.45 -8.91
C ARG A 289 -26.55 -23.67 -10.22
N THR A 290 -26.01 -22.45 -10.32
CA THR A 290 -26.17 -21.57 -11.49
C THR A 290 -25.57 -22.15 -12.76
N THR A 291 -24.46 -22.89 -12.63
CA THR A 291 -23.81 -23.51 -13.78
C THR A 291 -24.40 -24.89 -14.12
N SER A 292 -24.99 -25.63 -13.17
CA SER A 292 -25.58 -26.96 -13.40
C SER A 292 -26.93 -26.91 -14.12
N GLY A 293 -27.70 -25.85 -13.93
CA GLY A 293 -28.94 -25.62 -14.69
C GLY A 293 -28.74 -25.24 -16.16
N ALA A 294 -27.52 -24.91 -16.60
CA ALA A 294 -27.23 -24.39 -17.94
C ALA A 294 -27.30 -25.45 -19.07
N ASN A 295 -27.61 -26.71 -18.77
CA ASN A 295 -27.70 -27.79 -19.76
C ASN A 295 -28.95 -27.72 -20.67
N ALA A 296 -29.80 -26.69 -20.56
CA ALA A 296 -31.08 -26.61 -21.29
C ALA A 296 -31.09 -25.70 -22.55
N GLY A 297 -29.96 -25.19 -23.02
CA GLY A 297 -29.92 -24.48 -24.32
C GLY A 297 -28.90 -23.34 -24.49
N VAL A 298 -27.81 -23.34 -23.73
CA VAL A 298 -26.81 -22.25 -23.77
C VAL A 298 -25.77 -22.49 -24.89
N ASP A 299 -25.32 -21.41 -25.55
CA ASP A 299 -24.25 -21.41 -26.57
C ASP A 299 -23.01 -22.19 -26.06
N PRO A 300 -22.40 -23.09 -26.86
CA PRO A 300 -21.19 -23.83 -26.52
C PRO A 300 -20.05 -22.97 -25.91
N LYS A 301 -19.94 -21.69 -26.29
CA LYS A 301 -18.92 -20.76 -25.73
C LYS A 301 -19.15 -20.44 -24.25
N ASP A 302 -20.40 -20.38 -23.84
CA ASP A 302 -20.77 -20.12 -22.46
C ASP A 302 -20.66 -21.38 -21.60
N ALA A 303 -20.85 -22.57 -22.19
CA ALA A 303 -20.61 -23.85 -21.50
C ALA A 303 -19.14 -24.00 -21.07
N ASP A 304 -18.18 -23.66 -21.94
CA ASP A 304 -16.75 -23.63 -21.60
C ASP A 304 -16.45 -22.62 -20.48
N THR A 305 -17.10 -21.45 -20.54
CA THR A 305 -16.96 -20.42 -19.51
C THR A 305 -17.51 -20.90 -18.15
N ALA A 306 -18.66 -21.57 -18.14
CA ALA A 306 -19.27 -22.13 -16.94
C ALA A 306 -18.42 -23.26 -16.34
N TYR A 307 -17.88 -24.15 -17.17
CA TYR A 307 -16.96 -25.21 -16.74
C TYR A 307 -15.70 -24.64 -16.09
N LYS A 308 -15.08 -23.65 -16.73
CA LYS A 308 -13.91 -22.94 -16.17
C LYS A 308 -14.22 -22.25 -14.85
N ALA A 309 -15.40 -21.65 -14.70
CA ALA A 309 -15.83 -21.01 -13.46
C ALA A 309 -15.98 -22.03 -12.31
N ARG A 310 -16.60 -23.18 -12.54
CA ARG A 310 -16.70 -24.27 -11.54
C ARG A 310 -15.33 -24.74 -11.07
N PHE A 311 -14.41 -24.94 -12.01
CA PHE A 311 -13.07 -25.41 -11.71
C PHE A 311 -12.29 -24.39 -10.87
N ARG A 312 -12.33 -23.11 -11.26
CA ARG A 312 -11.71 -22.03 -10.48
C ARG A 312 -12.34 -21.90 -9.10
N ALA A 313 -13.66 -22.03 -8.99
CA ALA A 313 -14.34 -22.02 -7.71
C ALA A 313 -13.88 -23.15 -6.80
N LYS A 314 -13.67 -24.36 -7.33
CA LYS A 314 -13.09 -25.49 -6.57
C LYS A 314 -11.69 -25.14 -6.04
N THR A 315 -10.83 -24.58 -6.88
CA THR A 315 -9.49 -24.13 -6.46
C THR A 315 -9.55 -23.02 -5.41
N LEU A 316 -10.45 -22.05 -5.56
CA LEU A 316 -10.61 -20.96 -4.59
C LEU A 316 -11.13 -21.46 -3.25
N MET A 317 -12.06 -22.41 -3.25
CA MET A 317 -12.56 -23.06 -2.05
C MET A 317 -11.48 -23.87 -1.34
N LEU A 318 -10.63 -24.58 -2.10
CA LEU A 318 -9.47 -25.26 -1.51
C LEU A 318 -8.54 -24.30 -0.77
N ASN A 319 -8.40 -23.06 -1.25
CA ASN A 319 -7.57 -22.04 -0.62
C ASN A 319 -8.19 -21.40 0.63
N SER A 320 -9.52 -21.50 0.84
CA SER A 320 -10.13 -20.97 2.07
C SER A 320 -9.83 -21.82 3.29
N PHE A 321 -9.59 -23.11 3.12
CA PHE A 321 -9.32 -23.98 4.26
C PHE A 321 -7.98 -23.62 4.92
N ASP A 322 -8.02 -23.49 6.23
CA ASP A 322 -6.81 -23.37 7.03
C ASP A 322 -6.23 -24.76 7.37
N LYS A 323 -7.09 -25.77 7.56
CA LYS A 323 -6.67 -27.13 7.89
C LYS A 323 -6.68 -28.05 6.70
N ARG A 324 -5.64 -28.90 6.63
CA ARG A 324 -5.51 -29.92 5.58
C ARG A 324 -6.64 -30.96 5.62
N THR A 325 -7.11 -31.35 6.79
CA THR A 325 -8.17 -32.36 6.95
C THR A 325 -9.49 -31.90 6.33
N GLU A 326 -9.85 -30.63 6.53
CA GLU A 326 -11.07 -30.03 5.97
C GLU A 326 -10.98 -29.95 4.43
N ALA A 327 -9.81 -29.57 3.90
CA ALA A 327 -9.57 -29.56 2.47
C ALA A 327 -9.65 -30.97 1.84
N LEU A 328 -9.14 -32.01 2.51
CA LEU A 328 -9.25 -33.38 2.02
C LEU A 328 -10.70 -33.87 2.04
N ASN A 329 -11.43 -33.62 3.12
CA ASN A 329 -12.86 -33.95 3.20
C ASN A 329 -13.67 -33.26 2.08
N PHE A 330 -13.31 -32.03 1.73
CA PHE A 330 -13.91 -31.31 0.60
C PHE A 330 -13.54 -31.93 -0.76
N ILE A 331 -12.30 -32.39 -0.95
CA ILE A 331 -11.91 -33.09 -2.19
C ILE A 331 -12.69 -34.40 -2.32
N ASP A 332 -12.83 -35.14 -1.22
CA ASP A 332 -13.54 -36.42 -1.19
C ASP A 332 -15.03 -36.19 -1.48
N SER A 333 -15.67 -35.19 -0.87
CA SER A 333 -17.09 -34.87 -1.13
C SER A 333 -17.36 -34.47 -2.57
N VAL A 334 -16.48 -33.66 -3.17
CA VAL A 334 -16.59 -33.27 -4.59
C VAL A 334 -16.36 -34.46 -5.52
N SER A 335 -15.48 -35.39 -5.15
CA SER A 335 -15.21 -36.59 -5.95
C SER A 335 -16.38 -37.58 -5.89
N SER A 336 -16.97 -37.80 -4.71
CA SER A 336 -18.17 -38.62 -4.53
C SER A 336 -19.37 -38.10 -5.34
N THR A 337 -19.55 -36.78 -5.39
CA THR A 337 -20.65 -36.15 -6.14
C THR A 337 -20.51 -36.33 -7.66
N SER A 338 -19.29 -36.41 -8.17
CA SER A 338 -19.04 -36.58 -9.61
C SER A 338 -19.33 -38.00 -10.13
N SER A 339 -19.28 -39.00 -9.24
CA SER A 339 -19.45 -40.41 -9.62
C SER A 339 -20.91 -40.87 -9.69
N SER A 340 -21.87 -40.08 -9.20
CA SER A 340 -23.27 -40.51 -9.04
C SER A 340 -24.22 -40.05 -10.14
N LEU A 341 -23.73 -39.47 -11.26
CA LEU A 341 -24.59 -39.19 -12.41
C LEU A 341 -24.95 -40.52 -13.09
N PRO A 342 -26.22 -40.97 -13.04
CA PRO A 342 -26.62 -42.21 -13.69
C PRO A 342 -26.42 -42.01 -15.19
N PHE A 343 -25.48 -42.76 -15.75
CA PHE A 343 -25.40 -42.94 -17.20
C PHE A 343 -26.73 -43.59 -17.59
N THR A 344 -27.71 -42.80 -18.01
CA THR A 344 -28.93 -43.35 -18.61
C THR A 344 -28.48 -44.07 -19.85
N THR A 345 -28.41 -45.39 -19.75
CA THR A 345 -28.19 -46.33 -20.84
C THR A 345 -29.34 -46.13 -21.81
N THR A 346 -29.22 -45.17 -22.72
CA THR A 346 -30.10 -45.05 -23.88
C THR A 346 -29.82 -46.25 -24.76
N THR A 347 -30.71 -47.21 -24.66
CA THR A 347 -30.77 -48.47 -25.39
C THR A 347 -30.70 -48.23 -26.90
N SER A 348 -29.60 -48.72 -27.49
CA SER A 348 -29.43 -49.26 -28.85
C SER A 348 -30.02 -48.50 -30.05
N LEU A 349 -29.13 -47.86 -30.82
CA LEU A 349 -29.09 -47.96 -32.28
C LEU A 349 -27.61 -48.19 -32.70
N PRO A 350 -27.34 -49.00 -33.74
CA PRO A 350 -26.00 -49.52 -34.04
C PRO A 350 -25.06 -48.43 -34.62
N PRO A 351 -23.76 -48.48 -34.32
CA PRO A 351 -22.81 -47.45 -34.69
C PRO A 351 -22.40 -47.54 -36.17
N SER A 352 -22.66 -46.46 -36.92
CA SER A 352 -22.02 -46.20 -38.21
C SER A 352 -20.54 -45.85 -37.97
N ARG A 353 -19.65 -46.77 -38.35
CA ARG A 353 -18.20 -46.58 -38.36
C ARG A 353 -17.84 -45.46 -39.32
N SER A 354 -17.48 -44.29 -38.80
CA SER A 354 -16.63 -43.34 -39.51
C SER A 354 -15.42 -42.99 -38.64
N PRO A 355 -14.18 -43.20 -39.13
CA PRO A 355 -12.96 -42.87 -38.41
C PRO A 355 -12.71 -41.37 -38.59
N THR A 356 -13.40 -40.54 -37.83
CA THR A 356 -12.97 -39.15 -37.66
C THR A 356 -11.98 -39.12 -36.51
N THR A 357 -10.72 -38.86 -36.84
CA THR A 357 -9.66 -38.48 -35.92
C THR A 357 -10.04 -37.14 -35.28
N SER A 358 -10.98 -37.19 -34.34
CA SER A 358 -11.30 -36.12 -33.43
C SER A 358 -10.08 -35.95 -32.52
N SER A 359 -9.22 -35.01 -32.89
CA SER A 359 -8.21 -34.47 -32.02
C SER A 359 -8.94 -33.77 -30.88
N ASP A 360 -9.32 -34.53 -29.85
CA ASP A 360 -9.79 -33.96 -28.60
C ASP A 360 -8.72 -32.95 -28.17
N PRO A 361 -9.10 -31.67 -28.00
CA PRO A 361 -8.16 -30.65 -27.59
C PRO A 361 -7.50 -31.14 -26.29
N LYS A 362 -6.19 -31.43 -26.38
CA LYS A 362 -5.34 -31.77 -25.23
C LYS A 362 -5.31 -30.55 -24.31
N TYR A 363 -6.35 -30.36 -23.52
CA TYR A 363 -6.33 -29.41 -22.42
C TYR A 363 -5.17 -29.84 -21.52
N PRO A 364 -4.20 -28.94 -21.22
CA PRO A 364 -3.14 -29.24 -20.28
C PRO A 364 -3.78 -29.84 -19.05
N SER A 365 -3.32 -31.03 -18.64
CA SER A 365 -4.03 -31.88 -17.72
C SER A 365 -4.51 -31.06 -16.53
N LEU A 366 -5.85 -30.96 -16.39
CA LEU A 366 -6.54 -30.29 -15.29
C LEU A 366 -5.99 -30.71 -13.91
N SER A 367 -5.32 -31.87 -13.88
CA SER A 367 -4.47 -32.40 -12.82
C SER A 367 -3.48 -31.38 -12.23
N SER A 368 -2.75 -30.62 -13.06
CA SER A 368 -1.64 -29.77 -12.59
C SER A 368 -2.08 -28.64 -11.64
N TYR A 369 -3.25 -28.03 -11.87
CA TYR A 369 -3.79 -26.98 -11.00
C TYR A 369 -4.31 -27.55 -9.68
N ASN A 370 -5.01 -28.70 -9.73
CA ASN A 370 -5.50 -29.37 -8.53
C ASN A 370 -4.34 -29.84 -7.66
N GLU A 371 -3.30 -30.42 -8.27
CA GLU A 371 -2.06 -30.80 -7.60
C GLU A 371 -1.36 -29.60 -6.96
N THR A 372 -1.25 -28.49 -7.68
CA THR A 372 -0.64 -27.26 -7.15
C THR A 372 -1.44 -26.69 -5.98
N SER A 373 -2.78 -26.73 -6.05
CA SER A 373 -3.67 -26.25 -4.99
C SER A 373 -3.61 -27.15 -3.75
N ALA A 374 -3.65 -28.47 -3.93
CA ALA A 374 -3.47 -29.43 -2.85
C ALA A 374 -2.08 -29.29 -2.19
N PHE A 375 -1.04 -29.06 -2.99
CA PHE A 375 0.29 -28.77 -2.49
C PHE A 375 0.37 -27.43 -1.74
N HIS A 376 -0.36 -26.41 -2.20
CA HIS A 376 -0.46 -25.13 -1.50
C HIS A 376 -1.06 -25.29 -0.09
N ILE A 377 -2.14 -26.05 0.04
CA ILE A 377 -2.74 -26.37 1.34
C ILE A 377 -1.73 -27.10 2.24
N ALA A 378 -1.04 -28.11 1.72
CA ALA A 378 0.00 -28.82 2.48
C ALA A 378 1.17 -27.90 2.89
N ALA A 379 1.51 -26.92 2.06
CA ALA A 379 2.53 -25.92 2.37
C ALA A 379 2.07 -24.91 3.43
N LYS A 380 0.78 -24.54 3.47
CA LYS A 380 0.17 -23.64 4.47
C LYS A 380 0.04 -24.31 5.84
N ASP A 381 -0.21 -25.61 5.88
CA ASP A 381 -0.36 -26.39 7.11
C ASP A 381 0.99 -26.57 7.85
N HIS A 382 1.21 -25.77 8.89
CA HIS A 382 2.42 -25.81 9.71
C HIS A 382 2.67 -27.16 10.42
N THR A 383 1.66 -28.02 10.55
CA THR A 383 1.82 -29.37 11.13
C THR A 383 2.59 -30.32 10.19
N VAL A 384 2.60 -30.04 8.88
CA VAL A 384 3.35 -30.83 7.90
C VAL A 384 4.84 -30.56 8.07
N SER A 385 5.60 -31.61 8.41
CA SER A 385 7.04 -31.49 8.58
C SER A 385 7.75 -31.08 7.29
N VAL A 386 8.90 -30.42 7.42
CA VAL A 386 9.72 -29.96 6.28
C VAL A 386 10.08 -31.11 5.33
N HIS A 387 10.41 -32.30 5.88
CA HIS A 387 10.73 -33.48 5.08
C HIS A 387 9.52 -33.97 4.29
N ARG A 388 8.35 -34.03 4.93
CA ARG A 388 7.11 -34.46 4.28
C ARG A 388 6.69 -33.49 3.18
N LEU A 389 6.82 -32.18 3.40
CA LEU A 389 6.51 -31.17 2.38
C LEU A 389 7.38 -31.34 1.13
N ILE A 390 8.69 -31.53 1.29
CA ILE A 390 9.62 -31.80 0.19
C ILE A 390 9.27 -33.12 -0.51
N SER A 391 8.94 -34.16 0.25
CA SER A 391 8.52 -35.45 -0.31
C SER A 391 7.25 -35.31 -1.16
N ILE A 392 6.25 -34.55 -0.72
CA ILE A 392 5.03 -34.29 -1.49
C ILE A 392 5.36 -33.56 -2.80
N PHE A 393 6.23 -32.55 -2.73
CA PHE A 393 6.69 -31.81 -3.91
C PHE A 393 7.40 -32.71 -4.93
N LEU A 394 8.27 -33.61 -4.46
CA LEU A 394 8.99 -34.56 -5.30
C LEU A 394 8.08 -35.66 -5.87
N SER A 395 6.97 -35.96 -5.21
CA SER A 395 5.98 -36.94 -5.67
C SER A 395 4.88 -36.35 -6.56
N LEU A 396 4.95 -35.06 -6.91
CA LEU A 396 3.98 -34.46 -7.84
C LEU A 396 4.10 -35.16 -9.21
N PRO A 397 2.99 -35.65 -9.78
CA PRO A 397 3.04 -36.37 -11.05
C PRO A 397 3.30 -35.42 -12.23
N SER A 398 2.87 -34.15 -12.11
CA SER A 398 3.20 -33.10 -13.08
C SER A 398 4.59 -32.50 -12.82
N ALA A 399 5.29 -32.12 -13.90
CA ALA A 399 6.55 -31.39 -13.78
C ALA A 399 6.36 -30.09 -12.95
N PRO A 400 7.22 -29.81 -11.95
CA PRO A 400 7.07 -28.62 -11.12
C PRO A 400 7.11 -27.32 -11.93
N THR A 401 6.11 -26.48 -11.72
CA THR A 401 6.01 -25.13 -12.31
C THR A 401 6.67 -24.09 -11.40
N ILE A 402 6.85 -22.86 -11.89
CA ILE A 402 7.34 -21.75 -11.04
C ILE A 402 6.47 -21.53 -9.79
N VAL A 403 5.15 -21.73 -9.93
CA VAL A 403 4.19 -21.59 -8.84
C VAL A 403 4.41 -22.67 -7.79
N THR A 404 4.62 -23.94 -8.18
CA THR A 404 4.88 -25.01 -7.21
C THR A 404 6.21 -24.81 -6.49
N TYR A 405 7.26 -24.36 -7.18
CA TYR A 405 8.51 -23.96 -6.52
C TYR A 405 8.32 -22.81 -5.54
N THR A 406 7.57 -21.77 -5.92
CA THR A 406 7.29 -20.61 -5.07
C THR A 406 6.52 -21.02 -3.81
N ILE A 407 5.52 -21.90 -3.95
CA ILE A 407 4.77 -22.48 -2.83
C ILE A 407 5.71 -23.26 -1.90
N LEU A 408 6.59 -24.10 -2.44
CA LEU A 408 7.56 -24.85 -1.65
C LEU A 408 8.49 -23.91 -0.87
N ILE A 409 9.09 -22.93 -1.55
CA ILE A 409 10.03 -21.98 -0.93
C ILE A 409 9.33 -21.20 0.19
N ARG A 410 8.10 -20.71 -0.04
CA ARG A 410 7.30 -20.02 0.99
C ARG A 410 6.95 -20.95 2.15
N GLY A 411 6.56 -22.19 1.88
CA GLY A 411 6.30 -23.18 2.93
C GLY A 411 7.54 -23.48 3.78
N LEU A 412 8.73 -23.55 3.17
CA LEU A 412 10.00 -23.71 3.87
C LEU A 412 10.37 -22.48 4.71
N LEU A 413 10.14 -21.27 4.17
CA LEU A 413 10.34 -20.00 4.88
C LEU A 413 9.43 -19.88 6.11
N ALA A 414 8.17 -20.29 5.99
CA ALA A 414 7.18 -20.28 7.07
C ALA A 414 7.50 -21.28 8.20
N ARG A 415 8.35 -22.28 7.92
CA ARG A 415 8.81 -23.28 8.90
C ARG A 415 10.23 -23.00 9.41
N GLY A 416 10.82 -21.85 9.08
CA GLY A 416 12.18 -21.52 9.48
C GLY A 416 13.29 -22.34 8.79
N ALA A 417 12.98 -23.12 7.75
CA ALA A 417 13.94 -23.98 7.06
C ALA A 417 14.73 -23.22 5.97
N TYR A 418 15.34 -22.10 6.34
CA TYR A 418 15.98 -21.16 5.40
C TYR A 418 17.08 -21.78 4.52
N PRO A 419 17.97 -22.66 5.02
CA PRO A 419 18.98 -23.30 4.18
C PRO A 419 18.36 -24.17 3.07
N LYS A 420 17.28 -24.89 3.38
CA LYS A 420 16.58 -25.72 2.39
C LYS A 420 15.84 -24.85 1.37
N ALA A 421 15.24 -23.74 1.83
CA ALA A 421 14.60 -22.77 0.94
C ALA A 421 15.61 -22.18 -0.06
N GLU A 422 16.82 -21.84 0.39
CA GLU A 422 17.92 -21.40 -0.50
C GLU A 422 18.26 -22.45 -1.56
N VAL A 423 18.42 -23.72 -1.18
CA VAL A 423 18.76 -24.80 -2.14
C VAL A 423 17.72 -24.91 -3.25
N TRP A 424 16.44 -24.87 -2.89
CA TRP A 424 15.34 -24.94 -3.85
C TRP A 424 15.22 -23.68 -4.71
N TRP A 425 15.49 -22.50 -4.14
CA TRP A 425 15.61 -21.25 -4.90
C TRP A 425 16.74 -21.31 -5.93
N LEU A 426 17.95 -21.72 -5.52
CA LEU A 426 19.10 -21.83 -6.43
C LEU A 426 18.85 -22.87 -7.53
N LYS A 427 18.10 -23.94 -7.23
CA LYS A 427 17.66 -24.91 -8.24
C LYS A 427 16.72 -24.27 -9.25
N LEU A 428 15.72 -23.52 -8.81
CA LEU A 428 14.80 -22.77 -9.68
C LEU A 428 15.57 -21.74 -10.54
N ALA A 429 16.44 -20.93 -9.93
CA ALA A 429 17.19 -19.89 -10.63
C ALA A 429 18.19 -20.42 -11.68
N LYS A 430 18.64 -21.68 -11.54
CA LYS A 430 19.52 -22.35 -12.52
C LYS A 430 18.74 -22.96 -13.70
N GLN A 431 17.43 -23.15 -13.58
CA GLN A 431 16.61 -23.72 -14.66
C GLN A 431 16.31 -22.66 -15.72
N ALA A 432 17.08 -22.68 -16.82
CA ALA A 432 16.94 -21.71 -17.92
C ALA A 432 15.58 -21.76 -18.64
N SER A 433 14.82 -22.86 -18.50
CA SER A 433 13.52 -23.04 -19.15
C SER A 433 12.36 -22.36 -18.43
N ILE A 434 12.55 -21.91 -17.19
CA ILE A 434 11.47 -21.32 -16.38
C ILE A 434 11.68 -19.81 -16.32
N THR A 435 10.74 -19.05 -16.87
CA THR A 435 10.73 -17.59 -16.74
C THR A 435 10.45 -17.21 -15.30
N MET A 436 11.32 -16.40 -14.71
CA MET A 436 11.16 -15.97 -13.33
C MET A 436 10.00 -14.97 -13.23
N ASP A 437 9.08 -15.20 -12.29
CA ASP A 437 8.01 -14.27 -11.98
C ASP A 437 8.33 -13.44 -10.73
N ARG A 438 7.54 -12.41 -10.49
CA ARG A 438 7.71 -11.50 -9.35
C ARG A 438 7.64 -12.22 -8.00
N HIS A 439 6.73 -13.19 -7.85
CA HIS A 439 6.50 -13.84 -6.56
C HIS A 439 7.61 -14.84 -6.21
N ALA A 440 8.12 -15.57 -7.19
CA ALA A 440 9.27 -16.44 -7.08
C ALA A 440 10.52 -15.64 -6.76
N LEU A 441 10.77 -14.52 -7.46
CA LEU A 441 11.91 -13.65 -7.17
C LEU A 441 11.89 -13.17 -5.72
N VAL A 442 10.76 -12.66 -5.25
CA VAL A 442 10.64 -12.17 -3.86
C VAL A 442 10.83 -13.31 -2.86
N ALA A 443 10.18 -14.46 -3.06
CA ALA A 443 10.34 -15.62 -2.17
C ALA A 443 11.80 -16.12 -2.13
N GLY A 444 12.49 -16.13 -3.27
CA GLY A 444 13.90 -16.47 -3.39
C GLY A 444 14.82 -15.50 -2.66
N VAL A 445 14.62 -14.20 -2.86
CA VAL A 445 15.37 -13.13 -2.18
C VAL A 445 15.13 -13.18 -0.67
N GLN A 446 13.88 -13.43 -0.23
CA GLN A 446 13.57 -13.64 1.19
C GLN A 446 14.30 -14.86 1.76
N ALA A 447 14.36 -15.98 1.02
CA ALA A 447 15.09 -17.16 1.45
C ALA A 447 16.59 -16.88 1.65
N LEU A 448 17.20 -16.14 0.73
CA LEU A 448 18.61 -15.72 0.83
C LEU A 448 18.84 -14.76 2.02
N ILE A 449 18.00 -13.73 2.16
CA ILE A 449 18.09 -12.77 3.27
C ILE A 449 17.96 -13.49 4.61
N ARG A 450 16.91 -14.29 4.79
CA ARG A 450 16.66 -15.01 6.05
C ARG A 450 17.69 -16.10 6.35
N ASN A 451 18.39 -16.60 5.34
CA ASN A 451 19.55 -17.48 5.54
C ASN A 451 20.87 -16.73 5.83
N GLY A 452 20.80 -15.42 6.13
CA GLY A 452 21.97 -14.61 6.47
C GLY A 452 22.82 -14.20 5.26
N LYS A 453 22.28 -14.27 4.04
CA LYS A 453 22.94 -13.87 2.78
C LYS A 453 22.20 -12.72 2.06
N PRO A 454 21.92 -11.59 2.72
CA PRO A 454 21.23 -10.47 2.08
C PRO A 454 22.00 -9.87 0.90
N ASP A 455 23.33 -9.91 0.90
CA ASP A 455 24.18 -9.43 -0.19
C ASP A 455 23.90 -10.18 -1.50
N VAL A 456 23.87 -11.50 -1.43
CA VAL A 456 23.51 -12.37 -2.56
C VAL A 456 22.04 -12.15 -2.95
N GLY A 457 21.16 -12.00 -1.97
CA GLY A 457 19.76 -11.64 -2.20
C GLY A 457 19.59 -10.36 -3.02
N PHE A 458 20.29 -9.28 -2.66
CA PHE A 458 20.28 -8.02 -3.41
C PHE A 458 20.88 -8.16 -4.80
N MET A 459 21.94 -8.94 -4.98
CA MET A 459 22.48 -9.19 -6.32
C MET A 459 21.46 -9.88 -7.24
N TYR A 460 20.72 -10.86 -6.73
CA TYR A 460 19.65 -11.50 -7.50
C TYR A 460 18.50 -10.54 -7.77
N LEU A 461 18.14 -9.70 -6.81
CA LEU A 461 17.13 -8.65 -7.01
C LEU A 461 17.55 -7.70 -8.14
N GLU A 462 18.75 -7.13 -8.07
CA GLU A 462 19.28 -6.21 -9.09
C GLU A 462 19.45 -6.87 -10.47
N LYS A 463 19.69 -8.19 -10.51
CA LYS A 463 19.83 -8.95 -11.76
C LYS A 463 18.51 -9.09 -12.51
N TYR A 464 17.40 -9.35 -11.82
CA TYR A 464 16.11 -9.67 -12.45
C TYR A 464 15.16 -8.47 -12.55
N VAL A 465 15.38 -7.42 -11.76
CA VAL A 465 14.47 -6.28 -11.71
C VAL A 465 14.69 -5.34 -12.88
N LYS A 466 13.59 -4.78 -13.39
CA LYS A 466 13.61 -3.76 -14.43
C LYS A 466 14.31 -2.49 -13.95
N LYS A 467 15.34 -2.12 -14.69
CA LYS A 467 15.99 -0.82 -14.53
C LYS A 467 15.05 0.22 -15.12
N SER A 468 14.42 1.02 -14.27
CA SER A 468 13.42 2.03 -14.67
C SER A 468 13.88 3.02 -15.74
N HIS A 469 15.20 3.15 -15.93
CA HIS A 469 15.81 4.10 -16.86
C HIS A 469 16.44 3.49 -18.10
N GLU A 470 16.41 2.16 -18.25
CA GLU A 470 16.72 1.54 -19.54
C GLU A 470 15.49 1.66 -20.46
N VAL A 471 15.07 2.92 -20.69
CA VAL A 471 14.37 3.26 -21.91
C VAL A 471 15.38 2.89 -22.99
N GLN A 472 15.18 1.73 -23.61
CA GLN A 472 15.86 1.39 -24.86
C GLN A 472 15.54 2.54 -25.81
N ILE A 473 16.39 3.57 -25.82
CA ILE A 473 16.54 4.45 -26.96
C ILE A 473 16.86 3.44 -28.05
N PRO A 474 15.94 3.19 -29.01
CA PRO A 474 16.22 2.24 -30.06
C PRO A 474 17.50 2.75 -30.70
N SER A 475 18.60 2.01 -30.50
CA SER A 475 19.88 2.37 -31.11
C SER A 475 19.54 2.67 -32.57
N PRO A 476 19.89 3.86 -33.08
CA PRO A 476 19.53 4.24 -34.44
C PRO A 476 19.90 3.05 -35.32
N PRO A 477 18.97 2.55 -36.16
CA PRO A 477 19.23 1.37 -36.99
C PRO A 477 20.60 1.60 -37.61
N PRO A 478 21.56 0.66 -37.41
CA PRO A 478 22.96 0.91 -37.76
C PRO A 478 22.97 1.51 -39.14
N ALA A 479 23.42 2.77 -39.25
CA ALA A 479 23.34 3.55 -40.46
C ALA A 479 23.79 2.63 -41.58
N ALA A 480 22.92 2.42 -42.57
CA ALA A 480 23.13 1.43 -43.62
C ALA A 480 24.50 1.70 -44.26
N SER A 481 25.51 0.99 -43.77
CA SER A 481 26.83 1.02 -44.37
C SER A 481 26.59 0.48 -45.77
N PRO A 482 26.93 1.25 -46.83
CA PRO A 482 26.71 0.82 -48.19
C PRO A 482 27.36 -0.55 -48.35
N ALA A 483 26.54 -1.54 -48.72
CA ALA A 483 26.96 -2.92 -48.88
C ALA A 483 28.25 -2.97 -49.72
N PRO A 484 29.37 -3.54 -49.22
CA PRO A 484 30.48 -3.87 -50.09
C PRO A 484 29.98 -4.88 -51.14
N ALA A 485 30.34 -4.63 -52.40
CA ALA A 485 29.92 -5.42 -53.55
C ALA A 485 30.13 -6.93 -53.33
N PRO A 486 29.24 -7.78 -53.87
CA PRO A 486 29.27 -9.23 -53.66
C PRO A 486 30.55 -9.84 -54.25
N SER A 487 31.44 -10.32 -53.39
CA SER A 487 32.54 -11.21 -53.80
C SER A 487 31.96 -12.59 -54.14
N PRO A 488 32.16 -13.11 -55.37
CA PRO A 488 31.84 -14.49 -55.70
C PRO A 488 32.88 -15.41 -55.05
N HIS A 489 32.46 -16.60 -54.61
CA HIS A 489 33.29 -17.66 -54.01
C HIS A 489 33.49 -17.59 -52.48
N THR A 490 32.43 -17.85 -51.72
CA THR A 490 32.60 -18.53 -50.42
C THR A 490 31.42 -19.49 -50.20
N PRO A 491 31.65 -20.80 -49.98
CA PRO A 491 30.59 -21.78 -49.82
C PRO A 491 29.77 -21.53 -48.53
N PRO A 492 28.46 -21.83 -48.54
CA PRO A 492 27.56 -21.56 -47.43
C PRO A 492 27.93 -22.43 -46.23
N THR A 493 28.50 -21.81 -45.20
CA THR A 493 28.64 -22.45 -43.90
C THR A 493 27.32 -22.24 -43.14
N PRO A 494 26.60 -23.30 -42.73
CA PRO A 494 25.39 -23.18 -41.91
C PRO A 494 25.80 -22.80 -40.48
N THR A 495 26.20 -21.54 -40.28
CA THR A 495 26.38 -20.97 -38.96
C THR A 495 25.00 -20.66 -38.40
N THR A 496 24.37 -21.69 -37.85
CA THR A 496 23.26 -21.59 -36.91
C THR A 496 23.78 -20.94 -35.62
N GLN A 497 24.18 -19.66 -35.70
CA GLN A 497 24.32 -18.82 -34.52
C GLN A 497 22.90 -18.55 -34.04
N ARG A 498 22.44 -19.47 -33.18
CA ARG A 498 21.25 -19.33 -32.34
C ARG A 498 21.42 -18.01 -31.58
N LEU A 499 20.81 -16.95 -32.12
CA LEU A 499 20.68 -15.65 -31.48
C LEU A 499 20.25 -15.91 -30.04
N LEU A 500 21.19 -15.77 -29.12
CA LEU A 500 20.90 -15.80 -27.69
C LEU A 500 19.85 -14.71 -27.48
N PRO A 501 18.70 -15.02 -26.84
CA PRO A 501 17.66 -14.04 -26.59
C PRO A 501 18.32 -12.84 -25.90
N ALA A 502 18.10 -11.65 -26.47
CA ALA A 502 18.70 -10.44 -25.96
C ALA A 502 18.40 -10.36 -24.43
N PRO A 503 19.39 -10.04 -23.59
CA PRO A 503 19.30 -10.11 -22.12
C PRO A 503 18.25 -9.20 -21.44
N GLY A 504 17.23 -8.71 -22.16
CA GLY A 504 16.18 -7.83 -21.64
C GLY A 504 14.78 -8.43 -21.54
N GLU A 505 14.52 -9.67 -21.99
CA GLU A 505 13.12 -10.16 -22.12
C GLU A 505 12.47 -10.56 -20.77
N ASN A 506 13.24 -10.83 -19.72
CA ASN A 506 12.74 -11.29 -18.42
C ASN A 506 12.88 -10.24 -17.31
N SER A 507 12.59 -8.99 -17.64
CA SER A 507 12.69 -7.89 -16.69
C SER A 507 11.44 -7.80 -15.80
N ILE A 508 11.61 -7.91 -14.48
CA ILE A 508 10.49 -7.97 -13.52
C ILE A 508 10.28 -6.59 -12.89
N GLU A 509 9.06 -6.07 -12.97
CA GLU A 509 8.65 -4.86 -12.25
C GLU A 509 8.28 -5.22 -10.80
N LEU A 510 8.98 -4.61 -9.83
CA LEU A 510 8.65 -4.76 -8.42
C LEU A 510 7.46 -3.87 -8.05
N THR A 511 6.69 -4.32 -7.07
CA THR A 511 5.65 -3.51 -6.43
C THR A 511 6.08 -3.12 -5.02
N THR A 512 5.42 -2.12 -4.44
CA THR A 512 5.63 -1.75 -3.04
C THR A 512 5.39 -2.92 -2.08
N ILE A 513 4.48 -3.84 -2.40
CA ILE A 513 4.28 -5.07 -1.61
C ILE A 513 5.53 -5.95 -1.64
N SER A 514 6.11 -6.18 -2.83
CA SER A 514 7.34 -6.95 -2.99
C SER A 514 8.50 -6.36 -2.20
N VAL A 515 8.66 -5.03 -2.22
CA VAL A 515 9.72 -4.37 -1.45
C VAL A 515 9.43 -4.43 0.05
N ASN A 516 8.18 -4.26 0.49
CA ASN A 516 7.79 -4.43 1.90
C ASN A 516 8.09 -5.84 2.42
N GLU A 517 7.83 -6.89 1.61
CA GLU A 517 8.18 -8.28 1.92
C GLU A 517 9.69 -8.48 2.14
N ILE A 518 10.52 -7.73 1.41
CA ILE A 518 11.98 -7.70 1.55
C ILE A 518 12.38 -6.93 2.82
N LEU A 519 11.81 -5.73 3.06
CA LEU A 519 12.05 -4.92 4.26
C LEU A 519 11.71 -5.69 5.55
N VAL A 520 10.59 -6.42 5.56
CA VAL A 520 10.21 -7.29 6.69
C VAL A 520 11.26 -8.38 6.92
N SER A 521 11.80 -8.98 5.86
CA SER A 521 12.83 -10.01 5.99
C SER A 521 14.14 -9.44 6.49
N LEU A 522 14.50 -8.21 6.12
CA LEU A 522 15.65 -7.48 6.68
C LEU A 522 15.48 -7.16 8.16
N ASN A 523 14.28 -6.74 8.59
CA ASN A 523 13.96 -6.56 10.01
C ASN A 523 14.08 -7.88 10.78
N ARG A 524 13.58 -8.99 10.23
CA ARG A 524 13.67 -10.32 10.89
C ARG A 524 15.11 -10.80 11.08
N ILE A 525 16.04 -10.46 10.19
CA ILE A 525 17.47 -10.73 10.39
C ILE A 525 18.19 -9.64 11.19
N SER A 526 17.45 -8.76 11.86
CA SER A 526 18.01 -7.71 12.72
C SER A 526 18.93 -6.74 11.96
N ARG A 527 18.58 -6.40 10.72
CA ARG A 527 19.30 -5.43 9.86
C ARG A 527 18.48 -4.16 9.55
N PRO A 528 18.13 -3.36 10.57
CA PRO A 528 17.35 -2.14 10.37
C PRO A 528 18.15 -1.06 9.60
N ASP A 529 19.48 -1.10 9.65
CA ASP A 529 20.38 -0.24 8.87
C ASP A 529 20.14 -0.34 7.35
N VAL A 530 19.95 -1.57 6.86
CA VAL A 530 19.64 -1.81 5.44
C VAL A 530 18.22 -1.34 5.10
N VAL A 531 17.28 -1.47 6.04
CA VAL A 531 15.90 -0.99 5.88
C VAL A 531 15.85 0.52 5.67
N PHE A 532 16.61 1.31 6.44
CA PHE A 532 16.65 2.77 6.24
C PHE A 532 17.21 3.16 4.87
N ARG A 533 18.24 2.46 4.40
CA ARG A 533 18.85 2.71 3.07
C ARG A 533 17.90 2.33 1.94
N LEU A 534 17.31 1.14 2.03
CA LEU A 534 16.37 0.65 1.04
C LEU A 534 15.13 1.54 0.98
N PHE A 535 14.62 2.00 2.13
CA PHE A 535 13.51 2.96 2.20
C PHE A 535 13.83 4.26 1.48
N THR A 536 15.01 4.83 1.73
CA THR A 536 15.44 6.12 1.14
C THR A 536 15.61 6.02 -0.37
N HIS A 537 16.14 4.90 -0.85
CA HIS A 537 16.42 4.68 -2.27
C HIS A 537 15.31 3.94 -3.04
N MET A 538 14.17 3.66 -2.40
CA MET A 538 13.15 2.76 -2.95
C MET A 538 12.57 3.26 -4.28
N ASN A 539 12.35 4.56 -4.39
CA ASN A 539 11.83 5.19 -5.60
C ASN A 539 12.89 5.21 -6.72
N VAL A 540 14.15 5.50 -6.38
CA VAL A 540 15.26 5.55 -7.34
C VAL A 540 15.59 4.17 -7.90
N LEU A 541 15.59 3.15 -7.06
CA LEU A 541 16.00 1.80 -7.46
C LEU A 541 14.91 1.03 -8.21
N TYR A 542 13.67 1.15 -7.75
CA TYR A 542 12.57 0.28 -8.19
C TYR A 542 11.34 1.04 -8.68
N SER A 543 11.36 2.38 -8.66
CA SER A 543 10.20 3.22 -9.01
C SER A 543 8.93 2.89 -8.22
N THR A 544 9.12 2.36 -7.01
CA THR A 544 8.03 2.07 -6.08
C THR A 544 8.05 3.10 -4.95
N PRO A 545 6.99 3.90 -4.77
CA PRO A 545 6.91 4.83 -3.66
C PRO A 545 6.54 4.09 -2.35
N PRO A 546 6.95 4.62 -1.18
CA PRO A 546 6.61 4.04 0.13
C PRO A 546 5.12 4.18 0.42
N ASN A 547 4.53 3.18 1.08
CA ASN A 547 3.13 3.21 1.51
C ASN A 547 3.00 3.11 3.04
N SER A 548 1.76 3.05 3.53
CA SER A 548 1.45 2.93 4.96
C SER A 548 2.12 1.73 5.62
N ALA A 549 2.16 0.57 4.96
CA ALA A 549 2.86 -0.61 5.46
C ALA A 549 4.38 -0.41 5.50
N THR A 550 4.95 0.26 4.48
CA THR A 550 6.38 0.63 4.46
C THR A 550 6.74 1.49 5.68
N LEU A 551 5.90 2.47 6.04
CA LEU A 551 6.10 3.31 7.22
C LEU A 551 6.06 2.50 8.52
N SER A 552 5.11 1.57 8.67
CA SER A 552 5.08 0.69 9.86
C SER A 552 6.37 -0.13 10.00
N ILE A 553 6.85 -0.72 8.89
CA ILE A 553 8.09 -1.51 8.88
C ILE A 553 9.30 -0.63 9.24
N LEU A 554 9.32 0.62 8.75
CA LEU A 554 10.35 1.60 9.05
C LEU A 554 10.37 1.99 10.53
N LEU A 555 9.20 2.23 11.14
CA LEU A 555 9.08 2.56 12.56
C LEU A 555 9.51 1.39 13.45
N GLN A 556 9.20 0.16 13.04
CA GLN A 556 9.71 -1.05 13.70
C GLN A 556 11.24 -1.14 13.57
N ALA A 557 11.79 -0.84 12.39
CA ALA A 557 13.24 -0.81 12.19
C ALA A 557 13.92 0.26 13.05
N ALA A 558 13.34 1.47 13.15
CA ALA A 558 13.79 2.55 14.02
C ALA A 558 13.82 2.12 15.49
N ARG A 559 12.77 1.43 15.95
CA ARG A 559 12.72 0.87 17.30
C ARG A 559 13.81 -0.16 17.53
N MET A 560 13.97 -1.12 16.61
CA MET A 560 14.99 -2.16 16.72
C MET A 560 16.41 -1.58 16.72
N ALA A 561 16.67 -0.60 15.86
CA ALA A 561 17.96 0.09 15.80
C ALA A 561 18.26 0.84 17.10
N THR A 562 17.27 1.53 17.67
CA THR A 562 17.42 2.23 18.96
C THR A 562 17.79 1.25 20.08
N ARG A 563 17.09 0.11 20.18
CA ARG A 563 17.41 -0.93 21.18
C ARG A 563 18.82 -1.49 21.01
N LYS A 564 19.24 -1.76 19.77
CA LYS A 564 20.59 -2.25 19.48
C LYS A 564 21.68 -1.23 19.82
N ASP A 565 21.42 0.04 19.55
CA ASP A 565 22.34 1.13 19.88
C ASP A 565 22.47 1.29 21.41
N ASP A 566 21.42 0.97 22.19
CA ASP A 566 21.43 0.97 23.67
C ASP A 566 22.10 -0.28 24.27
N GLU A 567 21.87 -1.47 23.71
CA GLU A 567 22.51 -2.73 24.13
C GLU A 567 24.04 -2.67 23.98
N ASP A 568 24.51 -2.10 22.87
CA ASP A 568 25.93 -1.86 22.63
C ASP A 568 26.37 -0.52 23.28
N ALA A 569 26.15 -0.36 24.58
CA ALA A 569 26.34 0.91 25.31
C ALA A 569 27.65 1.66 24.97
N LEU A 570 28.75 0.92 24.79
CA LEU A 570 30.03 1.51 24.35
C LEU A 570 29.97 2.01 22.90
N ALA A 571 29.45 1.20 21.97
CA ALA A 571 29.32 1.59 20.57
C ALA A 571 28.32 2.75 20.41
N GLY A 572 27.22 2.75 21.16
CA GLY A 572 26.23 3.83 21.21
C GLY A 572 26.83 5.16 21.64
N VAL A 573 27.65 5.16 22.70
CA VAL A 573 28.38 6.37 23.14
C VAL A 573 29.37 6.85 22.07
N PHE A 574 30.14 5.96 21.43
CA PHE A 574 31.03 6.36 20.34
C PHE A 574 30.28 6.88 19.11
N ALA A 575 29.09 6.34 18.84
CA ALA A 575 28.20 6.84 17.79
C ALA A 575 27.73 8.27 18.10
N LYS A 576 27.30 8.54 19.34
CA LYS A 576 26.92 9.88 19.80
C LYS A 576 28.09 10.87 19.73
N ILE A 577 29.30 10.45 20.08
CA ILE A 577 30.50 11.29 19.94
C ILE A 577 30.82 11.56 18.46
N LYS A 578 30.68 10.56 17.58
CA LYS A 578 30.87 10.74 16.13
C LYS A 578 29.83 11.66 15.50
N LEU A 579 28.60 11.70 16.03
CA LEU A 579 27.56 12.64 15.60
C LEU A 579 27.90 14.10 15.92
N LEU A 580 28.73 14.33 16.94
CA LEU A 580 29.21 15.66 17.32
C LEU A 580 30.37 16.15 16.45
N ASP A 581 30.89 15.35 15.51
CA ASP A 581 31.95 15.76 14.58
C ASP A 581 31.38 16.71 13.49
N PRO A 582 31.67 18.02 13.54
CA PRO A 582 31.10 19.02 12.64
C PRO A 582 31.58 18.87 11.19
N PHE A 583 32.71 18.19 10.96
CA PHE A 583 33.33 18.12 9.63
C PHE A 583 32.68 17.11 8.70
N LYS A 584 32.18 15.98 9.22
CA LYS A 584 31.43 14.99 8.41
C LYS A 584 30.05 15.49 8.01
N ARG A 585 29.46 16.35 8.84
CA ARG A 585 28.13 16.90 8.68
C ARG A 585 28.02 17.88 7.52
N THR A 586 29.02 18.75 7.36
CA THR A 586 29.09 19.73 6.27
C THR A 586 29.17 19.06 4.89
N ARG A 587 29.84 17.90 4.81
CA ARG A 587 30.03 17.17 3.54
C ARG A 587 28.77 16.46 3.03
N MET A 588 27.82 16.13 3.91
CA MET A 588 26.55 15.53 3.52
C MET A 588 25.51 16.58 3.10
N MET A 589 25.48 17.75 3.74
CA MET A 589 24.49 18.79 3.44
C MET A 589 24.71 19.46 2.07
N LEU A 590 25.96 19.76 1.71
CA LEU A 590 26.31 20.34 0.41
C LEU A 590 25.97 19.43 -0.78
N ARG A 591 25.69 18.14 -0.55
CA ARG A 591 25.47 17.18 -1.63
C ARG A 591 24.01 17.10 -2.10
N ASN A 592 23.05 17.56 -1.30
CA ASN A 592 21.62 17.47 -1.64
C ASN A 592 21.02 18.80 -2.09
N THR A 593 21.67 19.94 -1.84
CA THR A 593 21.14 21.27 -2.18
C THR A 593 21.59 21.78 -3.54
N ASP A 594 22.71 21.26 -4.07
CA ASP A 594 23.32 21.80 -5.28
C ASP A 594 22.83 21.10 -6.57
N ALA A 595 21.97 20.08 -6.45
CA ALA A 595 21.40 19.36 -7.60
C ALA A 595 20.18 20.07 -8.23
N ASP A 596 19.57 21.04 -7.53
CA ASP A 596 18.34 21.71 -8.00
C ASP A 596 18.61 23.10 -8.64
N ALA A 597 19.86 23.58 -8.70
CA ALA A 597 20.16 24.98 -9.03
C ALA A 597 20.60 25.26 -10.48
N ASP A 598 21.07 24.26 -11.26
CA ASP A 598 21.57 24.47 -12.64
C ASP A 598 20.88 23.52 -13.65
N ALA A 599 19.54 23.62 -13.76
CA ALA A 599 18.71 22.72 -14.58
C ALA A 599 18.68 23.03 -16.10
N ASP A 600 19.56 23.91 -16.60
CA ASP A 600 19.58 24.34 -18.01
C ASP A 600 20.62 23.59 -18.89
N ALA A 601 21.20 22.49 -18.40
CA ALA A 601 22.19 21.69 -19.15
C ALA A 601 21.57 20.43 -19.80
N ASP A 602 21.75 20.33 -21.13
CA ASP A 602 21.45 19.22 -22.07
C ASP A 602 20.82 17.92 -21.51
N ASP A 603 19.69 17.49 -22.10
CA ASP A 603 18.93 16.26 -21.79
C ASP A 603 19.78 14.96 -21.74
N ALA A 604 20.93 14.91 -22.41
CA ALA A 604 21.85 13.78 -22.33
C ALA A 604 22.51 13.66 -20.95
N ALA A 605 22.81 14.79 -20.29
CA ALA A 605 23.38 14.81 -18.94
C ALA A 605 22.39 14.31 -17.88
N ALA A 606 21.09 14.56 -18.05
CA ALA A 606 20.05 14.12 -17.11
C ALA A 606 19.88 12.59 -17.07
N VAL A 607 20.05 11.90 -18.22
CA VAL A 607 20.02 10.42 -18.27
C VAL A 607 21.25 9.83 -17.56
N ASP A 608 22.40 10.45 -17.73
CA ASP A 608 23.64 10.06 -17.03
C ASP A 608 23.53 10.28 -15.53
N GLU A 609 22.91 11.39 -15.09
CA GLU A 609 22.72 11.69 -13.67
C GLU A 609 21.85 10.64 -12.97
N ARG A 610 20.70 10.26 -13.54
CA ARG A 610 19.82 9.23 -12.94
C ARG A 610 20.48 7.86 -12.90
N THR A 611 21.24 7.52 -13.94
CA THR A 611 22.02 6.28 -13.96
C THR A 611 23.08 6.28 -12.88
N GLN A 612 23.75 7.42 -12.69
CA GLN A 612 24.73 7.62 -11.63
C GLN A 612 24.10 7.61 -10.24
N GLU A 613 22.92 8.23 -10.06
CA GLU A 613 22.15 8.23 -8.81
C GLU A 613 21.76 6.80 -8.44
N ARG A 614 21.22 6.04 -9.39
CA ARG A 614 20.92 4.62 -9.19
C ARG A 614 22.16 3.82 -8.82
N ALA A 615 23.28 4.03 -9.50
CA ALA A 615 24.54 3.36 -9.18
C ALA A 615 25.04 3.73 -7.76
N ARG A 616 24.88 5.00 -7.35
CA ARG A 616 25.17 5.45 -5.98
C ARG A 616 24.26 4.76 -4.97
N ALA A 617 22.97 4.67 -5.23
CA ALA A 617 22.00 3.99 -4.37
C ALA A 617 22.31 2.50 -4.18
N VAL A 618 22.66 1.78 -5.26
CA VAL A 618 23.09 0.38 -5.19
C VAL A 618 24.37 0.24 -4.37
N ASN A 619 25.37 1.08 -4.63
CA ASN A 619 26.62 1.07 -3.87
C ASN A 619 26.40 1.40 -2.39
N ASP A 620 25.49 2.30 -2.09
CA ASP A 620 25.14 2.69 -0.72
C ASP A 620 24.54 1.51 0.05
N ILE A 621 23.61 0.77 -0.57
CA ILE A 621 23.06 -0.47 0.02
C ILE A 621 24.14 -1.54 0.17
N LEU A 622 24.91 -1.83 -0.88
CA LEU A 622 25.96 -2.86 -0.83
C LEU A 622 27.07 -2.52 0.18
N SER A 623 27.36 -1.23 0.40
CA SER A 623 28.29 -0.79 1.44
C SER A 623 27.84 -1.17 2.86
N CYS A 624 26.52 -1.23 3.06
CA CYS A 624 25.89 -1.58 4.33
C CYS A 624 25.78 -3.10 4.50
N VAL A 625 25.30 -3.79 3.47
CA VAL A 625 25.06 -5.22 3.50
C VAL A 625 26.39 -6.00 3.53
N GLY A 626 27.41 -5.49 2.83
CA GLY A 626 28.63 -6.20 2.48
C GLY A 626 28.61 -6.59 1.00
N HIS A 627 29.80 -6.75 0.41
CA HIS A 627 29.94 -7.28 -0.94
C HIS A 627 30.43 -8.72 -0.85
N PRO A 628 29.87 -9.69 -1.59
CA PRO A 628 30.25 -11.10 -1.45
C PRO A 628 31.74 -11.35 -1.71
N SER A 629 32.36 -10.54 -2.59
CA SER A 629 33.81 -10.62 -2.84
C SER A 629 34.69 -10.03 -1.73
N ARG A 630 34.14 -9.24 -0.79
CA ARG A 630 34.90 -8.56 0.27
C ARG A 630 34.84 -9.27 1.63
N GLY A 631 34.33 -10.50 1.67
CA GLY A 631 34.27 -11.32 2.88
C GLY A 631 32.93 -11.28 3.60
N ALA A 632 32.92 -11.78 4.83
CA ALA A 632 31.72 -12.07 5.63
C ALA A 632 30.75 -10.90 5.77
N LEU A 633 29.48 -11.23 6.03
CA LEU A 633 28.39 -10.29 6.28
C LEU A 633 28.82 -9.21 7.28
N ARG A 634 28.64 -7.93 6.90
CA ARG A 634 28.82 -6.84 7.85
C ARG A 634 27.76 -6.97 8.94
N ARG A 635 28.18 -6.99 10.21
CA ARG A 635 27.26 -6.84 11.34
C ARG A 635 26.59 -5.48 11.26
N TYR A 636 25.45 -5.34 11.93
CA TYR A 636 24.81 -4.04 12.11
C TYR A 636 25.86 -3.02 12.56
N VAL A 637 25.95 -1.92 11.81
CA VAL A 637 26.86 -0.82 12.14
C VAL A 637 25.96 0.32 12.60
N ASN A 638 26.13 0.71 13.87
CA ASN A 638 25.33 1.70 14.63
C ASN A 638 24.50 2.66 13.78
N GLY A 639 23.25 2.86 14.21
CA GLY A 639 22.26 3.62 13.47
C GLY A 639 22.66 5.07 13.20
N ALA A 640 23.47 5.66 14.09
CA ALA A 640 24.03 7.01 13.96
C ALA A 640 24.87 7.26 12.70
N ASN A 641 25.42 6.22 12.07
CA ASN A 641 26.17 6.39 10.82
C ASN A 641 25.26 6.70 9.62
N TRP A 642 23.94 6.54 9.76
CA TRP A 642 22.99 6.81 8.70
C TRP A 642 22.51 8.26 8.74
N THR A 643 22.87 9.06 7.73
CA THR A 643 22.54 10.49 7.58
C THR A 643 22.96 11.41 8.73
N GLY A 644 23.71 10.91 9.71
CA GLY A 644 24.05 11.66 10.92
C GLY A 644 22.83 11.98 11.80
N VAL A 645 21.81 11.11 11.78
CA VAL A 645 20.59 11.25 12.57
C VAL A 645 20.36 9.97 13.35
N GLU A 646 19.95 10.07 14.62
CA GLU A 646 19.61 8.89 15.43
C GLU A 646 18.42 8.13 14.80
N PRO A 647 18.38 6.79 14.86
CA PRO A 647 17.29 6.00 14.26
C PRO A 647 15.91 6.41 14.76
N LEU A 648 15.81 6.74 16.05
CA LEU A 648 14.61 7.28 16.68
C LEU A 648 14.12 8.54 15.95
N GLU A 649 15.02 9.52 15.80
CA GLU A 649 14.73 10.79 15.14
C GLU A 649 14.44 10.62 13.65
N PHE A 650 15.10 9.67 12.99
CA PHE A 650 14.82 9.33 11.60
C PHE A 650 13.38 8.80 11.44
N GLY A 651 12.99 7.81 12.24
CA GLY A 651 11.64 7.25 12.21
C GLY A 651 10.58 8.30 12.56
N ARG A 652 10.85 9.11 13.60
CA ARG A 652 10.00 10.24 14.01
C ARG A 652 9.85 11.29 12.91
N ARG A 653 10.94 11.70 12.27
CA ARG A 653 10.92 12.65 11.15
C ARG A 653 10.04 12.15 10.01
N VAL A 654 10.22 10.91 9.57
CA VAL A 654 9.44 10.36 8.45
C VAL A 654 7.95 10.27 8.80
N PHE A 655 7.61 9.88 10.05
CA PHE A 655 6.22 9.90 10.52
C PHE A 655 5.60 11.30 10.47
N LEU A 656 6.32 12.32 10.98
CA LEU A 656 5.84 13.70 10.96
C LEU A 656 5.73 14.26 9.53
N GLN A 657 6.68 13.94 8.65
CA GLN A 657 6.60 14.31 7.23
C GLN A 657 5.38 13.69 6.53
N ALA A 658 5.03 12.43 6.84
CA ALA A 658 3.82 11.80 6.34
C ALA A 658 2.54 12.44 6.94
N LEU A 659 2.55 12.73 8.25
CA LEU A 659 1.45 13.37 8.98
C LEU A 659 1.10 14.75 8.42
N PHE A 660 2.09 15.65 8.39
CA PHE A 660 1.90 17.02 7.93
C PHE A 660 1.78 17.11 6.42
N GLY A 661 2.43 16.21 5.68
CA GLY A 661 2.28 16.09 4.24
C GLY A 661 0.85 15.74 3.82
N ARG A 662 0.18 14.83 4.55
CA ARG A 662 -1.26 14.53 4.34
C ARG A 662 -2.13 15.77 4.56
N ALA A 663 -1.86 16.50 5.64
CA ALA A 663 -2.64 17.67 5.99
C ALA A 663 -2.48 18.79 4.94
N ALA A 664 -1.27 19.01 4.44
CA ALA A 664 -1.00 19.98 3.37
C ALA A 664 -1.63 19.58 2.03
N ALA A 665 -1.51 18.32 1.61
CA ALA A 665 -2.05 17.84 0.33
C ALA A 665 -3.59 17.92 0.24
N SER A 666 -4.28 17.90 1.36
CA SER A 666 -5.74 18.04 1.40
C SER A 666 -6.23 19.41 0.85
N GLY A 667 -5.36 20.43 0.80
CA GLY A 667 -5.71 21.79 0.39
C GLY A 667 -6.77 22.47 1.26
N MET A 668 -7.12 21.83 2.38
CA MET A 668 -8.09 22.29 3.35
C MET A 668 -7.34 22.93 4.53
N PRO A 669 -8.01 23.73 5.39
CA PRO A 669 -7.46 24.22 6.66
C PRO A 669 -7.10 23.09 7.65
N VAL A 670 -7.07 21.82 7.21
CA VAL A 670 -6.60 20.68 8.01
C VAL A 670 -5.13 20.85 8.39
N TYR A 671 -4.27 21.34 7.49
CA TYR A 671 -2.86 21.58 7.84
C TYR A 671 -2.69 22.56 9.01
N GLU A 672 -3.33 23.72 8.91
CA GLU A 672 -3.32 24.73 9.97
C GLU A 672 -3.96 24.20 11.24
N ARG A 673 -5.07 23.46 11.13
CA ARG A 673 -5.70 22.80 12.28
C ARG A 673 -4.76 21.82 12.97
N VAL A 674 -4.13 20.90 12.22
CA VAL A 674 -3.20 19.88 12.76
C VAL A 674 -1.99 20.54 13.44
N LEU A 675 -1.48 21.64 12.90
CA LEU A 675 -0.42 22.43 13.54
C LEU A 675 -0.87 23.12 14.83
N GLN A 676 -2.13 23.56 14.89
CA GLN A 676 -2.70 24.25 16.04
C GLN A 676 -3.22 23.29 17.13
N VAL A 677 -3.27 21.98 16.85
CA VAL A 677 -3.70 20.97 17.83
C VAL A 677 -2.81 21.03 19.06
N ARG A 678 -3.46 21.15 20.22
CA ARG A 678 -2.79 21.07 21.52
C ARG A 678 -2.97 19.67 22.13
N ALA A 679 -1.99 19.25 22.92
CA ALA A 679 -2.09 18.03 23.70
C ALA A 679 -3.30 18.12 24.68
N PRO A 680 -4.21 17.13 24.70
CA PRO A 680 -5.39 17.16 25.58
C PRO A 680 -5.03 16.93 27.05
N ALA A 681 -3.83 16.44 27.33
CA ALA A 681 -3.27 16.25 28.66
C ALA A 681 -1.79 16.65 28.68
N ALA A 682 -1.30 17.10 29.83
CA ALA A 682 0.07 17.54 30.06
C ALA A 682 0.85 16.50 30.88
N ALA A 683 2.13 16.32 30.54
CA ALA A 683 2.96 15.36 31.25
C ALA A 683 3.42 15.96 32.57
N VAL A 684 3.33 15.20 33.66
CA VAL A 684 3.87 15.60 34.97
C VAL A 684 5.38 15.36 35.03
N ARG A 685 5.90 14.47 34.17
CA ARG A 685 7.31 14.09 34.06
C ARG A 685 7.80 14.19 32.62
N ALA A 686 9.05 14.57 32.43
CA ALA A 686 9.67 14.64 31.11
C ALA A 686 9.86 13.24 30.48
N ALA A 687 10.34 12.28 31.25
CA ALA A 687 10.48 10.88 30.86
C ALA A 687 10.25 9.94 32.04
N TYR A 688 10.08 8.65 31.75
CA TYR A 688 9.91 7.61 32.78
C TYR A 688 11.13 7.50 33.70
N ASP A 689 12.34 7.56 33.13
CA ASP A 689 13.61 7.48 33.88
C ASP A 689 14.04 8.83 34.47
N SER A 690 13.30 9.91 34.22
CA SER A 690 13.63 11.20 34.83
C SER A 690 13.44 11.09 36.34
N PRO A 691 14.46 11.46 37.16
CA PRO A 691 14.28 11.47 38.60
C PRO A 691 13.09 12.37 38.95
N PRO A 692 12.26 11.98 39.94
CA PRO A 692 11.17 12.83 40.37
C PRO A 692 11.76 14.18 40.78
N SER A 693 11.42 15.22 40.03
CA SER A 693 11.85 16.57 40.39
C SER A 693 11.23 16.90 41.74
N PHE A 694 12.07 17.18 42.75
CA PHE A 694 11.62 17.52 44.10
C PHE A 694 10.80 18.81 44.14
N ILE A 695 10.93 19.65 43.10
CA ILE A 695 10.10 20.82 42.89
C ILE A 695 8.96 20.40 41.97
N PRO A 696 7.69 20.47 42.42
CA PRO A 696 6.54 20.24 41.55
C PRO A 696 6.53 21.32 40.47
N SER A 697 7.13 21.02 39.32
CA SER A 697 6.93 21.79 38.10
C SER A 697 5.44 21.74 37.77
N ALA A 698 4.84 22.89 37.47
CA ALA A 698 3.51 22.90 36.89
C ALA A 698 3.51 22.00 35.64
N PRO A 699 2.46 21.18 35.43
CA PRO A 699 2.37 20.32 34.25
C PRO A 699 2.36 21.21 33.01
N THR A 700 3.44 21.19 32.24
CA THR A 700 3.53 21.94 30.98
C THR A 700 3.03 21.04 29.85
N PRO A 701 1.96 21.42 29.14
CA PRO A 701 1.51 20.65 27.99
C PRO A 701 2.64 20.60 26.96
N TYR A 702 2.87 19.43 26.36
CA TYR A 702 3.82 19.33 25.25
C TYR A 702 3.30 20.18 24.09
N VAL A 703 4.07 21.21 23.74
CA VAL A 703 3.80 22.05 22.58
C VAL A 703 4.76 21.61 21.48
N PHE A 704 4.22 21.05 20.40
CA PHE A 704 5.00 20.80 19.21
C PHE A 704 5.35 22.15 18.57
N VAL A 705 6.62 22.48 18.57
CA VAL A 705 7.16 23.61 17.81
C VAL A 705 7.67 23.05 16.49
N PRO A 706 7.03 23.36 15.35
CA PRO A 706 7.53 22.96 14.04
C PRO A 706 8.96 23.47 13.87
N PRO A 707 9.88 22.69 13.29
CA PRO A 707 11.18 23.22 12.91
C PRO A 707 10.98 24.41 11.97
N GLU A 708 11.46 25.60 12.36
CA GLU A 708 11.29 26.80 11.54
C GLU A 708 11.91 26.57 10.16
N PRO A 709 11.19 26.88 9.05
CA PRO A 709 11.79 26.85 7.73
C PRO A 709 12.93 27.88 7.72
N SER A 710 14.15 27.41 7.48
CA SER A 710 15.43 28.07 7.75
C SER A 710 15.73 29.33 6.93
N SER A 711 14.72 30.13 6.55
CA SER A 711 14.83 31.23 5.60
C SER A 711 15.79 32.36 6.05
N LYS A 712 16.16 32.46 7.34
CA LYS A 712 17.07 33.50 7.85
C LYS A 712 17.98 33.08 9.02
N SER A 713 18.31 31.79 9.17
CA SER A 713 19.16 31.36 10.29
C SER A 713 20.62 31.78 10.07
N THR A 714 21.05 32.81 10.79
CA THR A 714 22.45 33.23 10.95
C THR A 714 23.31 32.05 11.40
N ALA A 715 24.38 31.77 10.65
CA ALA A 715 25.15 30.53 10.57
C ALA A 715 25.87 30.02 11.86
N ALA A 716 25.50 30.43 13.06
CA ALA A 716 26.33 30.23 14.26
C ALA A 716 25.74 29.35 15.38
N SER A 717 24.45 28.96 15.36
CA SER A 717 23.89 28.08 16.41
C SER A 717 23.86 26.61 15.99
N THR A 718 24.85 25.84 16.47
CA THR A 718 24.86 24.38 16.65
C THR A 718 23.50 23.88 17.24
N SER A 719 22.89 22.74 16.88
CA SER A 719 23.49 21.41 16.72
C SER A 719 22.57 20.36 16.04
N THR A 720 21.45 20.68 15.39
CA THR A 720 20.57 19.65 14.76
C THR A 720 20.11 20.06 13.35
N PRO A 721 20.18 19.19 12.31
CA PRO A 721 19.67 19.54 10.99
C PRO A 721 18.19 19.89 11.11
N ALA A 722 17.82 21.13 10.80
CA ALA A 722 16.42 21.49 10.69
C ALA A 722 15.84 20.67 9.53
N TYR A 723 15.09 19.61 9.84
CA TYR A 723 14.37 18.89 8.81
C TYR A 723 13.10 19.66 8.49
N THR A 724 12.77 19.78 7.21
CA THR A 724 11.51 20.41 6.80
C THR A 724 10.39 19.38 6.88
N LEU A 725 9.25 19.77 7.47
CA LEU A 725 8.05 18.93 7.53
C LEU A 725 7.42 18.73 6.14
N LEU A 726 7.56 19.74 5.28
CA LEU A 726 7.12 19.75 3.90
C LEU A 726 8.33 19.95 2.98
N THR A 727 8.18 19.68 1.70
CA THR A 727 9.16 20.05 0.67
C THR A 727 9.28 21.57 0.59
N ALA A 728 10.30 22.09 -0.13
CA ALA A 728 10.43 23.52 -0.38
C ALA A 728 9.20 24.12 -1.10
N SER A 729 8.47 23.29 -1.86
CA SER A 729 7.22 23.66 -2.53
C SER A 729 5.98 23.55 -1.63
N GLY A 730 6.13 23.21 -0.34
CA GLY A 730 5.00 23.01 0.57
C GLY A 730 4.23 21.71 0.33
N THR A 731 4.79 20.77 -0.44
CA THR A 731 4.16 19.47 -0.72
C THR A 731 4.62 18.40 0.28
N SER A 732 3.87 17.29 0.32
CA SER A 732 4.26 16.12 1.10
C SER A 732 5.54 15.49 0.55
N HIS A 733 6.49 15.13 1.42
CA HIS A 733 7.63 14.29 1.05
C HIS A 733 7.19 12.88 0.63
N PHE A 734 6.07 12.40 1.18
CA PHE A 734 5.57 11.04 0.97
C PHE A 734 4.07 11.04 0.67
N PRO A 735 3.63 11.52 -0.51
CA PRO A 735 2.21 11.65 -0.85
C PRO A 735 1.47 10.30 -0.94
N SER A 736 2.21 9.19 -1.08
CA SER A 736 1.70 7.82 -1.14
C SER A 736 1.51 7.16 0.23
N ILE A 737 2.01 7.76 1.31
CA ILE A 737 1.83 7.23 2.67
C ILE A 737 0.57 7.85 3.27
N SER A 738 -0.48 7.05 3.42
CA SER A 738 -1.61 7.41 4.28
C SER A 738 -1.42 6.84 5.68
N LEU A 739 -1.67 7.67 6.70
CA LEU A 739 -1.56 7.23 8.07
C LEU A 739 -2.74 6.35 8.48
N THR A 740 -2.39 5.21 9.07
CA THR A 740 -3.33 4.21 9.58
C THR A 740 -3.18 4.04 11.09
N ASN A 741 -4.14 3.39 11.74
CA ASN A 741 -4.04 3.00 13.15
C ASN A 741 -2.73 2.25 13.45
N ASN A 742 -2.29 1.36 12.54
CA ASN A 742 -1.04 0.63 12.74
C ASN A 742 0.18 1.56 12.73
N ASN A 743 0.17 2.63 11.92
CA ASN A 743 1.27 3.61 11.95
C ASN A 743 1.31 4.36 13.27
N VAL A 744 0.14 4.77 13.78
CA VAL A 744 0.02 5.43 15.09
C VAL A 744 0.50 4.51 16.21
N LEU A 745 0.07 3.23 16.20
CA LEU A 745 0.54 2.21 17.16
C LEU A 745 2.06 2.06 17.14
N ASN A 746 2.67 1.84 15.96
CA ASN A 746 4.11 1.67 15.84
C ASN A 746 4.88 2.96 16.21
N TYR A 747 4.29 4.14 15.98
CA TYR A 747 4.88 5.41 16.38
C TYR A 747 4.85 5.60 17.90
N ILE A 748 3.73 5.29 18.57
CA ILE A 748 3.66 5.30 20.06
C ILE A 748 4.66 4.30 20.65
N GLN A 749 4.82 3.12 20.04
CA GLN A 749 5.85 2.16 20.43
C GLN A 749 7.27 2.71 20.26
N LEU A 750 7.54 3.49 19.20
CA LEU A 750 8.82 4.17 19.01
C LEU A 750 9.06 5.22 20.10
N LEU A 751 8.04 6.03 20.42
CA LEU A 751 8.11 7.05 21.49
C LEU A 751 8.36 6.41 22.87
N CYS A 752 7.78 5.24 23.12
CA CYS A 752 7.99 4.47 24.35
C CYS A 752 9.46 4.03 24.52
N VAL A 753 10.13 3.61 23.43
CA VAL A 753 11.55 3.21 23.49
C VAL A 753 12.47 4.44 23.52
N GLY A 754 12.08 5.54 22.88
CA GLY A 754 12.88 6.77 22.85
C GLY A 754 12.71 7.72 24.02
N ASN A 755 12.05 7.31 25.12
CA ASN A 755 11.76 8.19 26.25
C ASN A 755 11.03 9.50 25.88
N ARG A 756 10.18 9.47 24.84
CA ARG A 756 9.38 10.61 24.34
C ARG A 756 7.87 10.43 24.61
N VAL A 757 7.55 9.81 25.73
CA VAL A 757 6.17 9.49 26.13
C VAL A 757 5.29 10.74 26.27
N ALA A 758 5.90 11.89 26.58
CA ALA A 758 5.21 13.19 26.64
C ALA A 758 4.47 13.57 25.34
N GLU A 759 4.89 13.02 24.19
CA GLU A 759 4.26 13.31 22.89
C GLU A 759 2.96 12.51 22.67
N VAL A 760 2.69 11.45 23.44
CA VAL A 760 1.57 10.50 23.19
C VAL A 760 0.19 11.18 23.13
N PRO A 761 -0.21 12.06 24.08
CA PRO A 761 -1.50 12.74 23.99
C PRO A 761 -1.65 13.58 22.71
N LEU A 762 -0.57 14.23 22.28
CA LEU A 762 -0.58 15.04 21.06
C LEU A 762 -0.72 14.16 19.81
N VAL A 763 -0.07 12.99 19.78
CA VAL A 763 -0.22 12.03 18.69
C VAL A 763 -1.66 11.53 18.55
N LEU A 764 -2.34 11.25 19.67
CA LEU A 764 -3.74 10.87 19.66
C LEU A 764 -4.64 12.01 19.16
N ALA A 765 -4.34 13.26 19.55
CA ALA A 765 -5.05 14.43 19.07
C ALA A 765 -4.85 14.64 17.56
N TRP A 766 -3.64 14.44 17.03
CA TRP A 766 -3.42 14.44 15.58
C TRP A 766 -4.16 13.30 14.88
N ALA A 767 -4.18 12.09 15.45
CA ALA A 767 -4.92 10.96 14.89
C ALA A 767 -6.43 11.27 14.80
N ARG A 768 -7.00 11.93 15.82
CA ARG A 768 -8.39 12.42 15.82
C ARG A 768 -8.64 13.42 14.70
N GLU A 769 -7.81 14.45 14.57
CA GLU A 769 -7.97 15.47 13.51
C GLU A 769 -7.83 14.90 12.10
N LEU A 770 -7.02 13.85 11.93
CA LEU A 770 -6.86 13.15 10.65
C LEU A 770 -7.96 12.10 10.40
N GLY A 771 -8.89 11.91 11.34
CA GLY A 771 -9.94 10.88 11.25
C GLY A 771 -9.41 9.45 11.34
N VAL A 772 -8.21 9.23 11.89
CA VAL A 772 -7.65 7.90 12.10
C VAL A 772 -8.27 7.29 13.36
N GLN A 773 -9.16 6.32 13.17
CA GLN A 773 -9.80 5.59 14.27
C GLN A 773 -8.80 4.63 14.95
N PRO A 774 -8.45 4.83 16.23
CA PRO A 774 -7.52 3.97 16.93
C PRO A 774 -8.19 2.66 17.35
N SER A 775 -7.46 1.55 17.36
CA SER A 775 -7.97 0.30 17.94
C SER A 775 -7.85 0.31 19.47
N ARG A 776 -8.62 -0.57 20.16
CA ARG A 776 -8.50 -0.80 21.62
C ARG A 776 -7.04 -1.03 22.03
N SER A 777 -6.28 -1.80 21.24
CA SER A 777 -4.84 -2.02 21.48
C SER A 777 -3.99 -0.74 21.40
N THR A 778 -4.24 0.15 20.45
CA THR A 778 -3.53 1.43 20.35
C THR A 778 -3.84 2.32 21.55
N LEU A 779 -5.10 2.38 21.96
CA LEU A 779 -5.53 3.14 23.12
C LEU A 779 -4.97 2.55 24.42
N ALA A 780 -5.01 1.23 24.59
CA ALA A 780 -4.43 0.54 25.74
C ALA A 780 -2.94 0.81 25.87
N LEU A 781 -2.17 0.67 24.77
CA LEU A 781 -0.76 1.04 24.76
C LEU A 781 -0.56 2.51 25.16
N ALA A 782 -1.31 3.43 24.54
CA ALA A 782 -1.19 4.85 24.82
C ALA A 782 -1.45 5.18 26.30
N LEU A 783 -2.49 4.59 26.90
CA LEU A 783 -2.84 4.77 28.30
C LEU A 783 -1.80 4.15 29.23
N VAL A 784 -1.30 2.95 28.94
CA VAL A 784 -0.26 2.30 29.73
C VAL A 784 0.99 3.17 29.77
N VAL A 785 1.49 3.58 28.61
CA VAL A 785 2.71 4.40 28.53
C VAL A 785 2.45 5.79 29.14
N TRP A 786 1.27 6.39 28.94
CA TRP A 786 0.93 7.69 29.53
C TRP A 786 0.84 7.65 31.07
N SER A 787 0.33 6.56 31.65
CA SER A 787 0.20 6.42 33.11
C SER A 787 1.54 6.61 33.83
N GLU A 788 2.64 6.25 33.16
CA GLU A 788 4.00 6.30 33.70
C GLU A 788 4.55 7.72 33.84
N VAL A 789 4.07 8.67 33.02
CA VAL A 789 4.51 10.08 33.05
C VAL A 789 3.46 11.02 33.63
N SER A 790 2.21 10.56 33.77
CA SER A 790 1.09 11.36 34.30
C SER A 790 0.83 11.12 35.78
N GLN A 791 1.15 9.94 36.32
CA GLN A 791 1.03 9.67 37.75
C GLN A 791 2.29 10.17 38.50
N MET A 792 2.08 10.81 39.65
CA MET A 792 3.18 11.11 40.58
C MET A 792 3.83 9.81 41.07
N ALA A 793 5.10 9.87 41.49
CA ALA A 793 5.92 8.69 41.78
C ALA A 793 5.18 7.67 42.67
N PRO A 794 5.41 6.35 42.47
CA PRO A 794 4.89 5.31 43.35
C PRO A 794 5.20 5.55 44.83
N LEU A 795 6.24 6.31 45.18
CA LEU A 795 6.53 6.73 46.56
C LEU A 795 5.39 7.50 47.22
N VAL A 796 4.64 8.32 46.48
CA VAL A 796 3.46 9.04 46.99
C VAL A 796 2.28 8.08 47.15
N ALA A 797 2.07 7.15 46.22
CA ALA A 797 1.07 6.10 46.32
C ALA A 797 1.37 5.08 47.46
N LEU A 798 2.64 4.77 47.71
CA LEU A 798 3.09 3.94 48.84
C LEU A 798 2.97 4.67 50.19
N TRP A 799 3.09 6.00 50.20
CA TRP A 799 2.81 6.83 51.39
C TRP A 799 1.32 7.03 51.64
N GLN A 800 0.49 7.08 50.59
CA GLN A 800 -0.97 7.14 50.71
C GLN A 800 -1.57 5.78 51.10
N GLY A 801 -1.14 4.67 50.49
CA GLY A 801 -1.59 3.32 50.88
C GLY A 801 -1.13 2.89 52.29
N ARG A 802 -0.16 3.60 52.90
CA ARG A 802 0.18 3.44 54.32
C ARG A 802 -0.82 4.13 55.26
N LYS A 803 -1.51 5.19 54.81
CA LYS A 803 -2.58 5.84 55.60
C LYS A 803 -3.83 4.96 55.63
N ASP A 804 -4.21 4.35 54.52
CA ASP A 804 -5.43 3.52 54.47
C ASP A 804 -5.28 2.22 55.28
N LYS A 805 -4.07 1.64 55.29
CA LYS A 805 -3.74 0.53 56.19
C LYS A 805 -3.65 0.93 57.67
N ALA A 806 -3.38 2.20 57.97
CA ALA A 806 -3.40 2.70 59.34
C ALA A 806 -4.84 2.97 59.82
N VAL A 807 -5.74 3.39 58.93
CA VAL A 807 -7.17 3.58 59.21
C VAL A 807 -7.89 2.23 59.35
N GLN A 808 -7.65 1.27 58.46
CA GLN A 808 -8.21 -0.09 58.60
C GLN A 808 -7.67 -0.84 59.83
N LYS A 809 -6.43 -0.56 60.25
CA LYS A 809 -5.87 -1.13 61.48
C LYS A 809 -6.40 -0.45 62.75
N ALA A 810 -6.96 0.76 62.65
CA ALA A 810 -7.63 1.44 63.77
C ALA A 810 -9.09 0.99 63.95
N GLU A 811 -9.76 0.52 62.89
CA GLU A 811 -11.15 0.03 62.96
C GLU A 811 -11.28 -1.48 63.24
N GLY A 812 -10.21 -2.27 63.04
CA GLY A 812 -10.25 -3.73 63.17
C GLY A 812 -9.95 -4.30 64.56
N GLN A 813 -9.84 -3.48 65.61
CA GLN A 813 -9.37 -3.93 66.95
C GLN A 813 -10.40 -3.78 68.07
N ASP A 814 -11.70 -3.94 67.76
CA ASP A 814 -12.76 -4.01 68.80
C ASP A 814 -13.90 -4.99 68.46
N GLN A 815 -13.57 -6.26 68.17
CA GLN A 815 -14.55 -7.34 68.31
C GLN A 815 -13.95 -8.55 69.02
N GLY A 816 -14.49 -8.77 70.22
CA GLY A 816 -14.06 -9.75 71.19
C GLY A 816 -14.38 -11.20 70.84
N GLN A 817 -13.69 -12.05 71.58
CA GLN A 817 -13.80 -13.49 71.62
C GLN A 817 -15.22 -13.95 71.97
N GLY A 818 -15.83 -14.72 71.07
CA GLY A 818 -17.04 -15.51 71.34
C GLY A 818 -16.92 -16.88 70.67
N GLN A 819 -16.47 -17.87 71.44
CA GLN A 819 -16.50 -19.28 71.03
C GLN A 819 -17.95 -19.77 70.94
N GLY A 820 -18.34 -20.28 69.78
CA GLY A 820 -19.60 -20.98 69.58
C GLY A 820 -19.50 -21.95 68.42
N MET A 821 -19.42 -23.25 68.73
CA MET A 821 -19.56 -24.32 67.75
C MET A 821 -20.96 -24.29 67.14
N GLY A 822 -21.05 -24.19 65.81
CA GLY A 822 -22.30 -24.34 65.08
C GLY A 822 -22.04 -24.79 63.64
N LYS A 823 -22.30 -26.07 63.37
CA LYS A 823 -22.45 -26.59 61.99
C LYS A 823 -23.68 -25.92 61.38
N GLY A 824 -23.49 -25.14 60.31
CA GLY A 824 -24.57 -24.48 59.58
C GLY A 824 -24.25 -24.43 58.09
N GLU A 825 -25.27 -24.74 57.29
CA GLU A 825 -25.28 -24.93 55.85
C GLU A 825 -24.79 -23.71 55.06
N GLY A 826 -24.12 -24.00 53.94
CA GLY A 826 -23.43 -23.04 53.09
C GLY A 826 -24.34 -22.02 52.41
N LYS A 827 -24.34 -20.80 52.94
CA LYS A 827 -24.66 -19.58 52.18
C LYS A 827 -23.46 -19.26 51.29
N LYS A 828 -23.69 -19.14 49.97
CA LYS A 828 -22.76 -18.51 49.03
C LYS A 828 -22.53 -17.08 49.48
N GLU A 829 -21.40 -16.86 50.13
CA GLU A 829 -20.85 -15.57 50.49
C GLU A 829 -20.60 -14.79 49.19
N GLN A 830 -21.45 -13.80 48.95
CA GLN A 830 -21.22 -12.81 47.90
C GLN A 830 -19.94 -12.08 48.26
N GLN A 831 -18.87 -12.32 47.49
CA GLN A 831 -17.68 -11.48 47.55
C GLN A 831 -18.11 -10.02 47.38
N PRO A 832 -17.70 -9.11 48.29
CA PRO A 832 -17.97 -7.69 48.12
C PRO A 832 -17.35 -7.29 46.78
N LYS A 833 -18.23 -6.86 45.86
CA LYS A 833 -17.86 -6.22 44.61
C LYS A 833 -16.88 -5.10 45.00
N PRO A 834 -15.63 -5.07 44.48
CA PRO A 834 -14.71 -4.00 44.81
C PRO A 834 -15.37 -2.69 44.38
N GLU A 835 -15.84 -1.90 45.35
CA GLU A 835 -16.22 -0.52 45.15
C GLU A 835 -14.94 0.20 44.72
N SER A 836 -14.78 0.35 43.41
CA SER A 836 -13.76 1.19 42.80
C SER A 836 -14.03 2.61 43.25
N ASP A 837 -13.17 3.19 44.09
CA ASP A 837 -13.20 4.60 44.46
C ASP A 837 -13.38 5.48 43.21
N PRO A 838 -14.56 6.09 42.99
CA PRO A 838 -14.82 6.89 41.79
C PRO A 838 -13.98 8.18 41.75
N ASP A 839 -13.48 8.64 42.90
CA ASP A 839 -12.80 9.93 43.02
C ASP A 839 -11.32 9.91 42.57
N MET A 840 -10.68 8.73 42.49
CA MET A 840 -9.29 8.65 42.01
C MET A 840 -9.17 8.75 40.48
N GLU A 841 -10.24 8.47 39.73
CA GLU A 841 -10.21 8.59 38.26
C GLU A 841 -10.42 10.02 37.75
N GLU A 842 -10.95 10.95 38.56
CA GLU A 842 -11.45 12.22 38.03
C GLU A 842 -10.48 13.41 38.08
N GLY A 843 -9.45 13.37 38.94
CA GLY A 843 -8.67 14.57 39.32
C GLY A 843 -7.31 14.80 38.64
N GLY A 844 -6.82 13.92 37.76
CA GLY A 844 -5.44 14.01 37.21
C GLY A 844 -5.32 14.13 35.69
N GLU A 845 -4.11 14.39 35.19
CA GLU A 845 -3.79 14.44 33.74
C GLU A 845 -4.00 13.07 33.04
N TYR A 846 -3.94 11.97 33.79
CA TYR A 846 -4.34 10.65 33.29
C TYR A 846 -5.86 10.59 33.03
N GLY A 847 -6.67 10.92 34.04
CA GLY A 847 -8.13 10.94 33.94
C GLY A 847 -8.63 11.91 32.87
N ARG A 848 -7.96 13.05 32.71
CA ARG A 848 -8.22 14.01 31.62
C ARG A 848 -8.05 13.39 30.24
N LEU A 849 -6.98 12.64 30.00
CA LEU A 849 -6.76 11.94 28.74
C LEU A 849 -7.82 10.87 28.52
N VAL A 850 -8.12 10.05 29.54
CA VAL A 850 -9.15 9.00 29.47
C VAL A 850 -10.51 9.58 29.09
N ARG A 851 -10.94 10.66 29.76
CA ARG A 851 -12.21 11.36 29.46
C ARG A 851 -12.24 11.91 28.04
N TRP A 852 -11.12 12.47 27.57
CA TRP A 852 -11.00 12.98 26.20
C TRP A 852 -11.07 11.86 25.15
N ILE A 853 -10.43 10.71 25.39
CA ILE A 853 -10.49 9.54 24.50
C ILE A 853 -11.91 8.98 24.47
N ARG A 854 -12.54 8.79 25.64
CA ARG A 854 -13.92 8.33 25.78
C ARG A 854 -14.90 9.20 24.98
N GLY A 855 -14.75 10.52 25.06
CA GLY A 855 -15.55 11.45 24.27
C GLY A 855 -15.25 11.45 22.76
N TRP A 856 -14.13 10.88 22.32
CA TRP A 856 -13.78 10.72 20.91
C TRP A 856 -14.26 9.38 20.33
N VAL A 857 -13.94 8.26 20.98
CA VAL A 857 -14.21 6.92 20.42
C VAL A 857 -15.48 6.25 20.95
N GLY A 858 -16.09 6.78 22.01
CA GLY A 858 -17.21 6.16 22.71
C GLY A 858 -16.78 5.11 23.74
N GLU A 859 -17.68 4.73 24.65
CA GLU A 859 -17.38 3.77 25.73
C GLU A 859 -17.08 2.37 25.19
N GLU A 860 -17.83 1.94 24.16
CA GLU A 860 -17.69 0.62 23.56
C GLU A 860 -16.29 0.36 22.98
N ARG A 861 -15.59 1.41 22.56
CA ARG A 861 -14.24 1.29 21.98
C ARG A 861 -13.12 1.59 22.97
N MET A 862 -13.45 1.90 24.23
CA MET A 862 -12.44 2.01 25.27
C MET A 862 -11.76 0.65 25.51
N PRO A 863 -10.45 0.64 25.78
CA PRO A 863 -9.75 -0.59 26.12
C PRO A 863 -10.25 -1.13 27.47
N MET A 864 -10.42 -2.45 27.54
CA MET A 864 -10.80 -3.13 28.79
C MET A 864 -9.61 -3.24 29.73
N ALA A 865 -9.86 -3.55 31.01
CA ALA A 865 -8.80 -3.79 32.00
C ALA A 865 -7.80 -4.89 31.55
N GLU A 866 -8.30 -5.91 30.85
CA GLU A 866 -7.49 -6.99 30.27
C GLU A 866 -6.53 -6.48 29.19
N ASP A 867 -7.00 -5.58 28.32
CA ASP A 867 -6.17 -4.94 27.29
C ASP A 867 -5.03 -4.15 27.93
N ILE A 868 -5.35 -3.34 28.95
CA ILE A 868 -4.38 -2.52 29.68
C ILE A 868 -3.34 -3.44 30.35
N GLN A 869 -3.76 -4.53 30.99
CA GLN A 869 -2.84 -5.46 31.64
C GLN A 869 -1.93 -6.19 30.64
N LYS A 870 -2.48 -6.62 29.50
CA LYS A 870 -1.70 -7.20 28.39
C LYS A 870 -0.63 -6.22 27.90
N TRP A 871 -1.01 -4.96 27.68
CA TRP A 871 -0.07 -3.94 27.21
C TRP A 871 0.95 -3.50 28.27
N ARG A 872 0.63 -3.55 29.57
CA ARG A 872 1.63 -3.38 30.66
C ARG A 872 2.76 -4.40 30.55
N ILE A 873 2.42 -5.67 30.33
CA ILE A 873 3.42 -6.73 30.15
C ILE A 873 4.28 -6.47 28.91
N VAL A 874 3.65 -6.06 27.80
CA VAL A 874 4.37 -5.74 26.55
C VAL A 874 5.32 -4.55 26.73
N VAL A 875 4.85 -3.45 27.34
CA VAL A 875 5.68 -2.25 27.59
C VAL A 875 6.86 -2.58 28.51
N HIS A 876 6.63 -3.38 29.56
CA HIS A 876 7.70 -3.86 30.43
C HIS A 876 8.76 -4.68 29.66
N LYS A 877 8.33 -5.57 28.75
CA LYS A 877 9.23 -6.34 27.87
C LYS A 877 9.97 -5.45 26.87
N MET A 878 9.32 -4.41 26.34
CA MET A 878 9.96 -3.45 25.44
C MET A 878 11.10 -2.70 26.13
N ARG A 879 10.93 -2.34 27.41
CA ARG A 879 11.97 -1.65 28.19
C ARG A 879 13.10 -2.54 28.67
N THR A 880 12.80 -3.74 29.13
CA THR A 880 13.80 -4.64 29.72
C THR A 880 14.73 -5.30 28.71
N GLY A 881 14.63 -4.98 27.41
CA GLY A 881 15.46 -5.63 26.40
C GLY A 881 15.17 -7.13 26.22
N SER A 882 14.12 -7.67 26.86
CA SER A 882 13.86 -9.11 26.85
C SER A 882 13.70 -9.60 25.41
N ALA A 883 14.52 -10.59 25.02
CA ALA A 883 14.76 -11.08 23.65
C ALA A 883 13.55 -11.67 22.91
N TYR A 884 12.33 -11.44 23.40
CA TYR A 884 11.07 -11.87 22.80
C TYR A 884 10.88 -11.34 21.36
N ASP A 885 11.57 -10.25 20.98
CA ASP A 885 11.51 -9.68 19.64
C ASP A 885 12.40 -10.41 18.61
N ALA A 886 13.43 -11.15 19.05
CA ALA A 886 14.37 -11.80 18.13
C ALA A 886 13.74 -12.96 17.33
N ALA A 887 12.66 -13.56 17.84
CA ALA A 887 11.97 -14.65 17.15
C ALA A 887 11.02 -14.18 16.04
N GLY A 888 10.70 -12.87 15.93
CA GLY A 888 9.93 -12.28 14.83
C GLY A 888 8.48 -12.78 14.60
N ASP A 889 8.09 -13.92 15.17
CA ASP A 889 6.79 -14.57 14.91
C ASP A 889 5.78 -14.34 16.06
N GLY A 890 6.25 -14.07 17.29
CA GLY A 890 5.37 -13.80 18.43
C GLY A 890 4.58 -12.49 18.31
N PHE A 891 5.13 -11.48 17.63
CA PHE A 891 4.44 -10.20 17.43
C PHE A 891 3.38 -10.28 16.33
N THR A 892 3.63 -11.04 15.26
CA THR A 892 2.62 -11.30 14.23
C THR A 892 1.42 -12.04 14.79
N GLN A 893 1.57 -12.91 15.79
CA GLN A 893 0.44 -13.60 16.43
C GLN A 893 -0.47 -12.66 17.24
N ALA A 894 0.10 -11.72 18.01
CA ALA A 894 -0.68 -10.71 18.71
C ALA A 894 -1.36 -9.73 17.73
N GLU A 895 -0.72 -9.41 16.61
CA GLU A 895 -1.29 -8.58 15.54
C GLU A 895 -2.35 -9.32 14.71
N THR A 896 -2.21 -10.64 14.48
CA THR A 896 -3.28 -11.46 13.88
C THR A 896 -4.45 -11.68 14.82
N ALA A 897 -4.21 -11.83 16.13
CA ALA A 897 -5.29 -11.87 17.13
C ALA A 897 -6.06 -10.54 17.13
N ALA A 898 -5.36 -9.40 17.14
CA ALA A 898 -5.99 -8.07 17.03
C ALA A 898 -6.63 -7.78 15.66
N ARG A 899 -6.23 -8.48 14.59
CA ARG A 899 -6.88 -8.41 13.26
C ARG A 899 -8.13 -9.29 13.16
N GLY A 900 -8.24 -10.35 13.97
CA GLY A 900 -9.46 -11.15 14.10
C GLY A 900 -10.51 -10.42 14.94
N GLU A 901 -10.13 -9.94 16.12
CA GLU A 901 -11.07 -9.34 17.09
C GLU A 901 -11.66 -7.98 16.68
N GLY A 902 -11.16 -7.35 15.61
CA GLY A 902 -11.60 -6.01 15.20
C GLY A 902 -12.84 -5.95 14.31
N MET A 903 -13.44 -7.10 13.96
CA MET A 903 -14.55 -7.15 12.98
C MET A 903 -15.67 -8.14 13.33
N ASP A 904 -15.55 -8.86 14.45
CA ASP A 904 -16.49 -9.92 14.84
C ASP A 904 -17.59 -9.44 15.82
N ASP A 905 -17.52 -8.20 16.34
CA ASP A 905 -18.49 -7.68 17.33
C ASP A 905 -19.60 -6.78 16.73
N GLU A 906 -19.72 -6.67 15.39
CA GLU A 906 -20.91 -6.09 14.72
C GLU A 906 -21.96 -7.18 14.43
N ASP A 907 -22.22 -8.06 15.40
CA ASP A 907 -23.44 -8.86 15.45
C ASP A 907 -24.55 -7.95 16.00
N GLU A 908 -24.98 -7.00 15.16
CA GLU A 908 -26.28 -6.38 15.34
C GLU A 908 -27.31 -7.50 15.30
N GLY A 909 -28.05 -7.65 16.41
CA GLY A 909 -29.27 -8.45 16.42
C GLY A 909 -30.25 -7.90 15.39
N GLU A 910 -30.15 -8.38 14.16
CA GLU A 910 -31.24 -8.38 13.20
C GLU A 910 -32.03 -9.66 13.45
N ASP A 911 -33.24 -9.48 13.97
CA ASP A 911 -34.28 -10.49 13.99
C ASP A 911 -34.43 -11.11 12.58
N ASP A 912 -34.58 -12.44 12.56
CA ASP A 912 -34.86 -13.23 11.36
C ASP A 912 -36.03 -12.64 10.54
N ASP A 913 -35.78 -12.30 9.27
CA ASP A 913 -36.73 -12.36 8.13
C ASP A 913 -36.03 -12.26 6.75
#